data_AF-A0A9X8UQ97-F1
#
_entry.id   AF-A0A9X8UQ97-F1
#
_cell.length_a   1.000
_cell.length_b   1.000
_cell.length_c   1.000
_cell.angle_alpha   90.00
_cell.angle_beta   90.00
_cell.angle_gamma   90.00
#
_symmetry.space_group_name_H-M   'P 1'
#
loop_
_entity.id
_entity.type
_entity.pdbx_description
1 polymer ?
#
loop_
_entity_poly.entity_id
_entity_poly.type
_entity_poly.pdbx_seq_one_letter_code
_entity_poly.pdbx_strand_id
1 'polypeptide(L)'
;MHFRGPQETAICPCSKALTLKFSKRVLGLLLVLMLSFGTAAGASASTQAPAGLAQLAAAPPAIAKQTTTNLNLRKSPSARSASLLVIPKGAKLLASKGSSGWVQASYMKKTGWVSAKYLATPKALAPAKPKTSAVRYLISFQPVRKKASAASAALTGAMRKAEVQRLGATGSWSRIRIGKITGFVPTSQLSTAMPAPVYRYAKTAQVLRKSASAKAARVAGVPAGAKVEWLRTSGSWTYAISAGKRGWLPAKQLSSQPAATRKTIGNRWLISSSVLRQSNRSSSPSLGSLAPGEKVGLYATRGSWSQIKSQRGTGWVPSTSLSSTAYKPANPSARWILANTALRVGASGSAKSLGTVPAGSKLTLHGTSNGWARVKTSKTMGWVPSSVLVAKAYTPLKQAKRWTTANVHLRSGYSTGHKSLAVISKGQQVSVLGTANGWTRVASTQGTGWISNGYLATSKPQAPRPAPAPKAEYRWTTTNVNLRAGAGISHQSKAVLPAGQKVAYLRSDSGWAQVAAPQATGWVKENYLSKNEPGTLQPDAQRVIAALQGKTGDTISAIHTIRSGSAGHSSGKAVDLMIRDYKNRQRVAQGKKLAQFLLDNRSQLGIYYLIWQDRIWLPTTGWTPYSGSGKYGNQFTGNWNDTTMHMDHIHVEVYGNSATGGPLDYGALRTR
;
A
#
# COMPACT_ATOMS: atom_id res chain seq x y z
N MET A 1 29.68 -41.82 -19.78
CA MET A 1 30.37 -42.44 -18.64
C MET A 1 30.40 -41.46 -17.46
N HIS A 2 29.88 -41.92 -16.33
CA HIS A 2 30.20 -41.55 -14.94
C HIS A 2 29.94 -40.13 -14.41
N PHE A 3 28.88 -40.11 -13.57
CA PHE A 3 28.57 -39.25 -12.43
C PHE A 3 29.76 -38.74 -11.62
N ARG A 4 29.63 -37.51 -11.07
CA ARG A 4 29.97 -37.19 -9.67
C ARG A 4 29.27 -35.90 -9.22
N GLY A 5 28.27 -36.05 -8.35
CA GLY A 5 27.83 -35.00 -7.42
C GLY A 5 28.77 -34.91 -6.21
N PRO A 6 28.61 -33.88 -5.37
CA PRO A 6 28.29 -34.17 -3.98
C PRO A 6 27.20 -33.21 -3.42
N GLN A 7 26.14 -33.78 -2.84
CA GLN A 7 25.89 -33.92 -1.40
C GLN A 7 25.03 -32.79 -0.82
N GLU A 8 23.72 -33.06 -0.79
CA GLU A 8 22.78 -32.47 0.15
C GLU A 8 23.18 -32.86 1.58
N THR A 9 23.19 -31.89 2.50
CA THR A 9 23.08 -32.18 3.93
C THR A 9 21.76 -31.61 4.43
N ALA A 10 20.99 -32.53 5.00
CA ALA A 10 19.64 -32.36 5.47
C ALA A 10 19.55 -31.45 6.70
N ILE A 11 18.39 -30.85 6.74
CA ILE A 11 17.81 -29.97 7.75
C ILE A 11 17.62 -30.76 9.05
N CYS A 12 18.03 -30.16 10.17
CA CYS A 12 17.64 -30.54 11.52
C CYS A 12 16.93 -29.34 12.15
N PRO A 13 15.63 -29.41 12.51
CA PRO A 13 14.99 -28.38 13.30
C PRO A 13 14.88 -28.86 14.76
N CYS A 14 15.59 -28.20 15.67
CA CYS A 14 15.26 -28.26 17.08
C CYS A 14 15.29 -26.85 17.65
N SER A 15 14.11 -26.28 17.82
CA SER A 15 13.89 -25.06 18.62
C SER A 15 12.58 -25.25 19.36
N LYS A 16 12.71 -25.73 20.61
CA LYS A 16 11.63 -25.70 21.60
C LYS A 16 11.25 -24.23 21.83
N ALA A 17 10.07 -23.86 21.36
CA ALA A 17 9.45 -22.58 21.66
C ALA A 17 8.78 -22.65 23.03
N LEU A 18 9.34 -21.97 24.02
CA LEU A 18 8.66 -21.70 25.29
C LEU A 18 7.72 -20.51 25.08
N THR A 19 6.43 -20.78 24.94
CA THR A 19 5.38 -19.75 24.80
C THR A 19 4.85 -19.43 26.20
N LEU A 20 5.14 -18.24 26.74
CA LEU A 20 4.38 -17.68 27.85
C LEU A 20 3.29 -16.76 27.30
N LYS A 21 2.04 -17.26 27.32
CA LYS A 21 0.82 -16.49 27.11
C LYS A 21 0.48 -15.75 28.40
N PHE A 22 0.40 -14.42 28.38
CA PHE A 22 -0.25 -13.64 29.44
C PHE A 22 -1.75 -13.56 29.12
N SER A 23 -2.57 -14.14 30.01
CA SER A 23 -4.03 -14.03 30.00
C SER A 23 -4.49 -12.84 30.84
N LYS A 24 -5.44 -12.06 30.32
CA LYS A 24 -6.17 -10.98 31.01
C LYS A 24 -7.50 -11.53 31.56
N ARG A 25 -7.78 -11.32 32.86
CA ARG A 25 -9.10 -11.06 33.52
C ARG A 25 -8.76 -10.47 34.91
N VAL A 26 -9.08 -9.23 35.31
CA VAL A 26 -10.36 -8.50 35.59
C VAL A 26 -11.16 -9.04 36.79
N LEU A 27 -11.53 -8.10 37.67
CA LEU A 27 -12.42 -8.05 38.88
C LEU A 27 -11.62 -7.95 40.20
N GLY A 28 -11.75 -6.95 41.08
CA GLY A 28 -12.76 -5.91 41.27
C GLY A 28 -13.36 -6.06 42.67
N LEU A 29 -13.07 -5.15 43.61
CA LEU A 29 -14.03 -4.64 44.60
C LEU A 29 -13.45 -3.49 45.45
N LEU A 30 -14.26 -2.44 45.58
CA LEU A 30 -14.16 -1.32 46.52
C LEU A 30 -14.35 -1.78 47.97
N LEU A 31 -13.77 -1.04 48.94
CA LEU A 31 -14.54 -0.51 50.06
C LEU A 31 -13.92 0.79 50.62
N VAL A 32 -14.81 1.71 50.96
CA VAL A 32 -14.65 3.12 51.35
C VAL A 32 -14.88 3.28 52.86
N LEU A 33 -14.15 4.19 53.52
CA LEU A 33 -14.60 5.09 54.63
C LEU A 33 -13.41 6.03 54.95
N MET A 34 -13.38 7.34 54.65
CA MET A 34 -14.09 8.51 55.23
C MET A 34 -14.06 8.48 56.77
N LEU A 35 -13.64 9.49 57.54
CA LEU A 35 -13.87 10.96 57.55
C LEU A 35 -12.65 11.69 58.20
N SER A 36 -12.10 12.82 57.72
CA SER A 36 -12.51 14.25 57.90
C SER A 36 -12.83 14.67 59.34
N PHE A 37 -12.58 15.87 59.87
CA PHE A 37 -11.91 17.15 59.56
C PHE A 37 -11.89 17.88 60.93
N GLY A 38 -11.01 18.86 61.17
CA GLY A 38 -11.17 19.76 62.34
C GLY A 38 -9.96 20.57 62.73
N THR A 39 -9.88 21.78 62.20
CA THR A 39 -8.92 22.86 62.43
C THR A 39 -9.10 23.60 63.76
N ALA A 40 -8.03 24.14 64.36
CA ALA A 40 -8.01 25.49 64.93
C ALA A 40 -6.58 25.98 65.22
N ALA A 41 -6.37 27.28 65.04
CA ALA A 41 -5.12 28.04 65.07
C ALA A 41 -4.77 28.57 66.47
N GLY A 42 -3.55 29.12 66.63
CA GLY A 42 -3.30 30.20 67.61
C GLY A 42 -1.98 30.19 68.38
N ALA A 43 -1.04 31.03 67.92
CA ALA A 43 -0.13 31.92 68.67
C ALA A 43 0.75 31.44 69.86
N SER A 44 2.07 31.53 69.62
CA SER A 44 3.07 32.37 70.30
C SER A 44 3.36 32.30 71.82
N ALA A 45 4.67 32.16 72.08
CA ALA A 45 5.50 32.83 73.10
C ALA A 45 5.67 32.22 74.52
N SER A 46 6.89 31.73 74.73
CA SER A 46 7.86 32.07 75.80
C SER A 46 7.61 31.76 77.29
N THR A 47 8.75 31.45 77.92
CA THR A 47 9.14 31.58 79.34
C THR A 47 8.87 30.44 80.34
N GLN A 48 10.02 29.94 80.82
CA GLN A 48 10.39 29.62 82.20
C GLN A 48 9.62 28.55 82.99
N ALA A 49 10.41 27.56 83.38
CA ALA A 49 10.15 26.65 84.48
C ALA A 49 10.19 27.38 85.85
N PRO A 50 9.40 26.93 86.83
CA PRO A 50 9.74 27.12 88.23
C PRO A 50 10.42 25.86 88.80
N ALA A 51 11.49 26.12 89.55
CA ALA A 51 12.12 25.17 90.44
C ALA A 51 11.27 24.96 91.71
N GLY A 52 11.24 23.73 92.21
CA GLY A 52 10.68 23.36 93.51
C GLY A 52 11.32 22.05 93.97
N LEU A 53 12.21 22.17 94.94
CA LEU A 53 13.13 21.17 95.46
C LEU A 53 12.43 20.03 96.21
N ALA A 54 12.90 18.79 95.98
CA ALA A 54 12.96 17.75 97.01
C ALA A 54 14.22 16.89 96.78
N GLN A 55 15.25 17.21 97.55
CA GLN A 55 16.57 16.62 97.49
C GLN A 55 16.60 15.31 98.27
N LEU A 56 16.55 14.18 97.56
CA LEU A 56 16.97 12.88 98.10
C LEU A 56 18.49 12.76 97.90
N ALA A 57 19.21 12.93 99.00
CA ALA A 57 20.66 12.81 99.05
C ALA A 57 21.13 11.49 98.43
N ALA A 58 22.01 11.60 97.42
CA ALA A 58 22.67 10.46 96.81
C ALA A 58 23.52 9.71 97.85
N ALA A 59 23.29 8.40 97.97
CA ALA A 59 24.18 7.53 98.73
C ALA A 59 25.62 7.63 98.18
N PRO A 60 26.65 7.71 99.04
CA PRO A 60 28.02 7.91 98.59
C PRO A 60 28.50 6.76 97.69
N PRO A 61 29.43 7.01 96.75
CA PRO A 61 29.79 6.06 95.71
C PRO A 61 30.32 4.76 96.31
N ALA A 62 29.67 3.63 95.98
CA ALA A 62 30.15 2.32 96.38
C ALA A 62 31.36 1.92 95.53
N ILE A 63 32.48 1.61 96.17
CA ILE A 63 33.74 1.19 95.55
C ILE A 63 33.76 -0.34 95.51
N ALA A 64 34.09 -0.93 94.35
CA ALA A 64 34.28 -2.36 94.23
C ALA A 64 35.51 -2.82 95.03
N LYS A 65 35.29 -3.69 96.02
CA LYS A 65 36.33 -4.31 96.85
C LYS A 65 36.27 -5.83 96.74
N GLN A 66 37.34 -6.51 97.15
CA GLN A 66 37.45 -7.97 97.16
C GLN A 66 37.83 -8.45 98.56
N THR A 67 37.16 -9.49 99.06
CA THR A 67 37.52 -10.08 100.36
C THR A 67 38.87 -10.80 100.28
N THR A 68 39.71 -10.65 101.30
CA THR A 68 40.99 -11.37 101.41
C THR A 68 40.89 -12.69 102.18
N THR A 69 39.76 -12.92 102.85
CA THR A 69 39.39 -14.14 103.59
C THR A 69 37.87 -14.37 103.54
N ASN A 70 37.38 -15.49 104.07
CA ASN A 70 35.95 -15.68 104.33
C ASN A 70 35.51 -14.65 105.39
N LEU A 71 34.58 -13.78 105.05
CA LEU A 71 34.27 -12.57 105.81
C LEU A 71 32.79 -12.47 106.15
N ASN A 72 32.45 -12.37 107.43
CA ASN A 72 31.07 -12.22 107.88
C ASN A 72 30.49 -10.86 107.49
N LEU A 73 29.35 -10.86 106.80
CA LEU A 73 28.50 -9.69 106.58
C LEU A 73 27.55 -9.55 107.78
N ARG A 74 27.74 -8.54 108.61
CA ARG A 74 27.01 -8.41 109.89
C ARG A 74 25.90 -7.36 109.85
N LYS A 75 24.93 -7.47 110.75
CA LYS A 75 23.81 -6.53 110.85
C LYS A 75 24.23 -5.12 111.31
N SER A 76 25.25 -5.00 112.18
CA SER A 76 25.83 -3.74 112.66
C SER A 76 27.38 -3.79 112.70
N PRO A 77 28.10 -2.65 112.80
CA PRO A 77 29.57 -2.58 112.72
C PRO A 77 30.26 -3.06 114.01
N SER A 78 30.04 -4.32 114.38
CA SER A 78 30.60 -4.94 115.59
C SER A 78 30.86 -6.42 115.37
N ALA A 79 31.97 -6.94 115.92
CA ALA A 79 32.31 -8.37 115.86
C ALA A 79 31.32 -9.25 116.64
N ARG A 80 30.53 -8.66 117.56
CA ARG A 80 29.48 -9.34 118.34
C ARG A 80 28.11 -9.30 117.67
N SER A 81 27.93 -8.55 116.57
CA SER A 81 26.67 -8.50 115.83
C SER A 81 26.39 -9.81 115.09
N ALA A 82 25.12 -10.21 115.01
CA ALA A 82 24.65 -11.33 114.20
C ALA A 82 25.19 -11.25 112.75
N SER A 83 25.65 -12.41 112.24
CA SER A 83 26.09 -12.58 110.85
C SER A 83 24.89 -12.84 109.95
N LEU A 84 24.72 -12.03 108.90
CA LEU A 84 23.70 -12.19 107.86
C LEU A 84 24.07 -13.26 106.83
N LEU A 85 25.38 -13.41 106.57
CA LEU A 85 26.01 -14.47 105.78
C LEU A 85 27.54 -14.39 105.88
N VAL A 86 28.23 -15.43 105.41
CA VAL A 86 29.68 -15.42 105.17
C VAL A 86 29.93 -15.12 103.70
N ILE A 87 30.70 -14.07 103.40
CA ILE A 87 31.19 -13.73 102.07
C ILE A 87 32.47 -14.54 101.81
N PRO A 88 32.53 -15.42 100.80
CA PRO A 88 33.72 -16.24 100.55
C PRO A 88 34.99 -15.41 100.27
N LYS A 89 36.18 -15.93 100.58
CA LYS A 89 37.48 -15.35 100.22
C LYS A 89 37.55 -15.11 98.71
N GLY A 90 37.98 -13.92 98.31
CA GLY A 90 38.11 -13.54 96.91
C GLY A 90 36.81 -13.07 96.26
N ALA A 91 35.70 -13.01 96.98
CA ALA A 91 34.44 -12.50 96.44
C ALA A 91 34.47 -10.97 96.28
N LYS A 92 33.85 -10.47 95.21
CA LYS A 92 33.72 -9.03 94.94
C LYS A 92 32.44 -8.51 95.57
N LEU A 93 32.53 -7.36 96.23
CA LEU A 93 31.42 -6.68 96.89
C LEU A 93 31.50 -5.17 96.64
N LEU A 94 30.36 -4.50 96.80
CA LEU A 94 30.28 -3.05 96.74
C LEU A 94 30.38 -2.51 98.16
N ALA A 95 31.41 -1.72 98.44
CA ALA A 95 31.69 -1.18 99.76
C ALA A 95 31.60 0.36 99.74
N SER A 96 30.92 0.97 100.71
CA SER A 96 30.85 2.44 100.85
C SER A 96 31.88 2.95 101.87
N LYS A 97 31.91 4.27 102.15
CA LYS A 97 32.76 4.80 103.23
C LYS A 97 32.24 4.34 104.59
N GLY A 98 33.14 3.99 105.50
CA GLY A 98 32.82 3.65 106.90
C GLY A 98 33.84 4.25 107.87
N SER A 99 33.53 4.23 109.16
CA SER A 99 34.39 4.71 110.25
C SER A 99 34.72 3.57 111.23
N SER A 100 35.79 3.75 112.01
CA SER A 100 36.14 2.83 113.11
C SER A 100 36.42 1.37 112.69
N GLY A 101 37.04 1.16 111.53
CA GLY A 101 37.49 -0.16 111.07
C GLY A 101 36.41 -1.05 110.45
N TRP A 102 35.17 -0.56 110.33
CA TRP A 102 34.06 -1.24 109.66
C TRP A 102 33.59 -0.47 108.44
N VAL A 103 33.11 -1.21 107.43
CA VAL A 103 32.62 -0.69 106.17
C VAL A 103 31.28 -1.33 105.84
N GLN A 104 30.31 -0.53 105.43
CA GLN A 104 29.05 -1.05 104.93
C GLN A 104 29.27 -1.62 103.52
N ALA A 105 28.80 -2.84 103.32
CA ALA A 105 28.99 -3.60 102.10
C ALA A 105 27.70 -4.26 101.62
N SER A 106 27.56 -4.38 100.31
CA SER A 106 26.50 -5.13 99.67
C SER A 106 27.06 -6.33 98.92
N TYR A 107 26.55 -7.53 99.23
CA TYR A 107 26.89 -8.79 98.57
C TYR A 107 25.59 -9.59 98.33
N MET A 108 25.37 -10.03 97.08
CA MET A 108 24.16 -10.74 96.66
C MET A 108 22.85 -10.06 97.11
N LYS A 109 22.77 -8.73 96.93
CA LYS A 109 21.63 -7.88 97.31
C LYS A 109 21.33 -7.77 98.82
N LYS A 110 22.17 -8.36 99.70
CA LYS A 110 22.12 -8.12 101.15
C LYS A 110 23.11 -7.03 101.54
N THR A 111 22.65 -6.07 102.34
CA THR A 111 23.47 -4.97 102.86
C THR A 111 23.74 -5.17 104.34
N GLY A 112 25.01 -5.04 104.73
CA GLY A 112 25.46 -5.17 106.12
C GLY A 112 26.83 -4.55 106.31
N TRP A 113 27.50 -4.89 107.41
CA TRP A 113 28.80 -4.34 107.80
C TRP A 113 29.87 -5.43 107.79
N VAL A 114 31.02 -5.12 107.19
CA VAL A 114 32.19 -5.99 107.14
C VAL A 114 33.41 -5.25 107.69
N SER A 115 34.40 -5.97 108.20
CA SER A 115 35.63 -5.34 108.67
C SER A 115 36.50 -4.87 107.49
N ALA A 116 36.91 -3.61 107.53
CA ALA A 116 37.71 -2.96 106.47
C ALA A 116 39.06 -3.66 106.26
N LYS A 117 39.62 -4.26 107.31
CA LYS A 117 40.92 -4.97 107.31
C LYS A 117 40.97 -6.11 106.29
N TYR A 118 39.83 -6.71 105.97
CA TYR A 118 39.75 -7.87 105.08
C TYR A 118 39.27 -7.53 103.68
N LEU A 119 39.34 -6.25 103.29
CA LEU A 119 38.98 -5.75 101.96
C LEU A 119 40.22 -5.25 101.21
N ALA A 120 40.46 -5.78 100.02
CA ALA A 120 41.47 -5.30 99.09
C ALA A 120 40.83 -4.64 97.85
N THR A 121 41.57 -3.76 97.19
CA THR A 121 41.18 -3.27 95.85
C THR A 121 41.42 -4.39 94.84
N PRO A 122 40.44 -4.76 93.99
CA PRO A 122 40.62 -5.84 93.03
C PRO A 122 41.80 -5.53 92.08
N LYS A 123 42.78 -6.44 91.99
CA LYS A 123 43.87 -6.35 91.00
C LYS A 123 43.23 -6.40 89.60
N ALA A 124 43.48 -5.38 88.78
CA ALA A 124 42.95 -5.32 87.42
C ALA A 124 43.42 -6.54 86.62
N LEU A 125 42.48 -7.40 86.24
CA LEU A 125 42.72 -8.44 85.24
C LEU A 125 42.95 -7.74 83.90
N ALA A 126 43.98 -8.17 83.17
CA ALA A 126 44.23 -7.76 81.79
C ALA A 126 42.94 -7.89 80.96
N PRO A 127 42.65 -6.96 80.03
CA PRO A 127 41.38 -6.95 79.32
C PRO A 127 41.16 -8.29 78.60
N ALA A 128 40.01 -8.91 78.90
CA ALA A 128 39.58 -10.16 78.31
C ALA A 128 39.53 -10.06 76.78
N LYS A 129 40.03 -11.10 76.12
CA LYS A 129 39.95 -11.32 74.67
C LYS A 129 38.46 -11.32 74.24
N PRO A 130 37.99 -10.39 73.40
CA PRO A 130 36.60 -10.41 72.96
C PRO A 130 36.37 -11.59 71.98
N LYS A 131 35.51 -12.53 72.38
CA LYS A 131 34.88 -13.50 71.47
C LYS A 131 33.69 -12.80 70.79
N THR A 132 33.90 -12.34 69.55
CA THR A 132 32.95 -12.31 68.40
C THR A 132 33.51 -11.35 67.34
N SER A 133 34.01 -11.90 66.23
CA SER A 133 34.36 -11.10 65.04
C SER A 133 33.07 -10.61 64.39
N ALA A 134 32.79 -9.30 64.46
CA ALA A 134 31.58 -8.74 63.87
C ALA A 134 31.90 -8.08 62.51
N VAL A 135 31.21 -8.46 61.44
CA VAL A 135 31.40 -7.88 60.09
C VAL A 135 31.00 -6.40 60.09
N ARG A 136 31.82 -5.55 59.47
CA ARG A 136 31.61 -4.10 59.32
C ARG A 136 32.01 -3.66 57.91
N TYR A 137 31.52 -2.49 57.50
CA TYR A 137 31.81 -1.89 56.21
C TYR A 137 32.43 -0.51 56.38
N LEU A 138 33.44 -0.19 55.58
CA LEU A 138 34.03 1.15 55.58
C LEU A 138 33.13 2.16 54.88
N ILE A 139 32.86 3.30 55.52
CA ILE A 139 32.06 4.39 54.92
C ILE A 139 32.89 5.28 53.99
N SER A 140 34.21 5.27 54.10
CA SER A 140 35.14 6.02 53.25
C SER A 140 36.45 5.24 53.06
N PHE A 141 37.34 5.71 52.20
CA PHE A 141 38.68 5.13 52.12
C PHE A 141 39.45 5.39 53.43
N GLN A 142 40.00 4.33 54.03
CA GLN A 142 40.78 4.43 55.25
C GLN A 142 42.15 3.74 55.11
N PRO A 143 43.25 4.40 55.50
CA PRO A 143 44.50 3.69 55.74
C PRO A 143 44.32 2.80 56.97
N VAL A 144 44.56 1.49 56.81
CA VAL A 144 44.58 0.53 57.91
C VAL A 144 45.94 0.62 58.58
N ARG A 145 45.98 1.05 59.83
CA ARG A 145 47.22 1.42 60.52
C ARG A 145 47.76 0.31 61.41
N LYS A 146 49.08 0.29 61.64
CA LYS A 146 49.74 -0.70 62.50
C LYS A 146 49.35 -0.58 63.97
N LYS A 147 49.15 0.65 64.46
CA LYS A 147 48.72 0.98 65.84
C LYS A 147 47.46 1.85 65.84
N ALA A 148 46.76 1.92 66.97
CA ALA A 148 45.58 2.75 67.21
C ALA A 148 45.92 4.25 67.30
N SER A 149 46.52 4.80 66.24
CA SER A 149 46.95 6.19 66.17
C SER A 149 47.01 6.66 64.72
N ALA A 150 46.58 7.90 64.47
CA ALA A 150 46.63 8.52 63.14
C ALA A 150 48.07 8.75 62.64
N ALA A 151 49.05 8.84 63.55
CA ALA A 151 50.46 8.96 63.20
C ALA A 151 51.11 7.60 62.83
N SER A 152 50.43 6.48 63.09
CA SER A 152 50.98 5.15 62.83
C SER A 152 51.02 4.83 61.33
N ALA A 153 52.10 4.15 60.91
CA ALA A 153 52.27 3.67 59.54
C ALA A 153 51.04 2.89 59.03
N ALA A 154 50.65 3.18 57.79
CA ALA A 154 49.59 2.47 57.10
C ALA A 154 50.12 1.15 56.55
N LEU A 155 49.47 0.04 56.90
CA LEU A 155 49.76 -1.31 56.40
C LEU A 155 49.13 -1.54 55.03
N THR A 156 47.94 -0.98 54.80
CA THR A 156 47.23 -1.06 53.52
C THR A 156 46.14 0.01 53.45
N GLY A 157 45.59 0.25 52.26
CA GLY A 157 44.43 1.10 52.06
C GLY A 157 43.17 0.27 51.86
N ALA A 158 42.14 0.52 52.66
CA ALA A 158 40.85 -0.13 52.55
C ALA A 158 39.81 0.85 51.95
N MET A 159 39.16 0.44 50.87
CA MET A 159 38.23 1.29 50.11
C MET A 159 36.87 1.43 50.83
N ARG A 160 36.11 2.47 50.49
CA ARG A 160 34.68 2.55 50.85
C ARG A 160 33.96 1.27 50.41
N LYS A 161 33.00 0.82 51.22
CA LYS A 161 32.25 -0.45 51.11
C LYS A 161 33.10 -1.71 51.25
N ALA A 162 34.39 -1.61 51.58
CA ALA A 162 35.18 -2.80 51.90
C ALA A 162 34.61 -3.44 53.17
N GLU A 163 34.39 -4.75 53.09
CA GLU A 163 34.01 -5.59 54.22
C GLU A 163 35.24 -5.89 55.08
N VAL A 164 35.08 -5.75 56.39
CA VAL A 164 36.14 -6.01 57.37
C VAL A 164 35.57 -6.73 58.59
N GLN A 165 36.37 -7.59 59.20
CA GLN A 165 36.01 -8.21 60.48
C GLN A 165 36.51 -7.31 61.62
N ARG A 166 35.61 -6.82 62.49
CA ARG A 166 36.00 -6.06 63.69
C ARG A 166 36.36 -7.04 64.82
N LEU A 167 37.59 -6.96 65.30
CA LEU A 167 38.18 -7.86 66.30
C LEU A 167 38.25 -7.24 67.71
N GLY A 168 37.86 -5.98 67.86
CA GLY A 168 37.90 -5.25 69.12
C GLY A 168 38.05 -3.74 68.91
N ALA A 169 38.11 -2.97 70.00
CA ALA A 169 38.37 -1.54 69.97
C ALA A 169 39.39 -1.12 71.04
N THR A 170 40.08 -0.03 70.76
CA THR A 170 41.05 0.62 71.63
C THR A 170 40.82 2.12 71.51
N GLY A 171 40.13 2.71 72.50
CA GLY A 171 39.62 4.08 72.41
C GLY A 171 38.74 4.29 71.16
N SER A 172 38.97 5.40 70.45
CA SER A 172 38.25 5.75 69.21
C SER A 172 38.65 4.92 67.98
N TRP A 173 39.48 3.89 68.14
CA TRP A 173 39.95 3.02 67.06
C TRP A 173 39.38 1.62 67.18
N SER A 174 39.02 1.02 66.05
CA SER A 174 38.62 -0.37 65.95
C SER A 174 39.75 -1.18 65.33
N ARG A 175 40.11 -2.29 65.99
CA ARG A 175 41.02 -3.28 65.42
C ARG A 175 40.23 -4.13 64.44
N ILE A 176 40.64 -4.14 63.19
CA ILE A 176 39.96 -4.81 62.09
C ILE A 176 40.88 -5.82 61.40
N ARG A 177 40.28 -6.80 60.75
CA ARG A 177 40.93 -7.69 59.79
C ARG A 177 40.30 -7.51 58.42
N ILE A 178 41.14 -7.22 57.42
CA ILE A 178 40.77 -7.13 56.01
C ILE A 178 41.67 -8.09 55.21
N GLY A 179 41.08 -9.15 54.66
CA GLY A 179 41.83 -10.28 54.11
C GLY A 179 42.79 -10.88 55.16
N LYS A 180 44.10 -10.89 54.86
CA LYS A 180 45.15 -11.37 55.77
C LYS A 180 45.74 -10.28 56.67
N ILE A 181 45.38 -9.01 56.48
CA ILE A 181 45.97 -7.89 57.21
C ILE A 181 45.11 -7.56 58.42
N THR A 182 45.75 -7.46 59.59
CA THR A 182 45.12 -6.97 60.83
C THR A 182 45.74 -5.62 61.19
N GLY A 183 44.89 -4.64 61.48
CA GLY A 183 45.34 -3.29 61.86
C GLY A 183 44.19 -2.47 62.44
N PHE A 184 44.35 -1.15 62.49
CA PHE A 184 43.42 -0.24 63.15
C PHE A 184 42.86 0.81 62.17
N VAL A 185 41.56 1.08 62.28
CA VAL A 185 40.88 2.19 61.61
C VAL A 185 40.03 2.95 62.63
N PRO A 186 39.70 4.24 62.41
CA PRO A 186 38.80 4.95 63.30
C PRO A 186 37.43 4.25 63.38
N THR A 187 36.90 4.07 64.58
CA THR A 187 35.61 3.40 64.79
C THR A 187 34.47 4.14 64.07
N SER A 188 34.56 5.47 63.99
CA SER A 188 33.61 6.32 63.27
C SER A 188 33.54 6.05 61.76
N GLN A 189 34.51 5.33 61.20
CA GLN A 189 34.55 5.00 59.77
C GLN A 189 33.97 3.61 59.46
N LEU A 190 33.48 2.91 60.47
CA LEU A 190 32.85 1.60 60.34
C LEU A 190 31.33 1.73 60.48
N SER A 191 30.63 1.10 59.54
CA SER A 191 29.18 0.93 59.57
C SER A 191 28.82 -0.54 59.73
N THR A 192 27.70 -0.82 60.40
CA THR A 192 27.09 -2.16 60.44
C THR A 192 26.39 -2.52 59.14
N ALA A 193 25.92 -1.52 58.39
CA ALA A 193 25.29 -1.69 57.08
C ALA A 193 26.24 -1.30 55.94
N MET A 194 26.16 -2.00 54.80
CA MET A 194 26.92 -1.65 53.60
C MET A 194 26.47 -0.27 53.08
N PRO A 195 27.37 0.72 52.95
CA PRO A 195 27.01 2.04 52.46
C PRO A 195 26.41 1.98 51.04
N ALA A 196 25.38 2.80 50.79
CA ALA A 196 24.79 2.90 49.45
C ALA A 196 25.84 3.27 48.38
N PRO A 197 25.74 2.72 47.15
CA PRO A 197 26.57 3.13 46.03
C PRO A 197 26.43 4.63 45.75
N VAL A 198 27.55 5.29 45.47
CA VAL A 198 27.55 6.68 44.99
C VAL A 198 27.91 6.63 43.51
N TYR A 199 27.09 7.22 42.64
CA TYR A 199 27.33 7.19 41.20
C TYR A 199 27.92 8.49 40.66
N ARG A 200 28.72 8.36 39.61
CA ARG A 200 29.20 9.47 38.77
C ARG A 200 29.00 9.11 37.29
N TYR A 201 29.02 10.12 36.43
CA TYR A 201 28.77 9.95 35.00
C TYR A 201 29.95 10.48 34.17
N ALA A 202 30.45 9.66 33.24
CA ALA A 202 31.54 10.06 32.37
C ALA A 202 31.08 11.15 31.37
N LYS A 203 31.72 12.32 31.35
CA LYS A 203 31.38 13.41 30.43
C LYS A 203 31.72 13.07 28.97
N THR A 204 32.80 12.34 28.77
CA THR A 204 33.31 11.86 27.48
C THR A 204 33.74 10.40 27.60
N ALA A 205 34.10 9.74 26.50
CA ALA A 205 34.64 8.38 26.57
C ALA A 205 35.98 8.40 27.34
N GLN A 206 36.10 7.55 28.36
CA GLN A 206 37.24 7.45 29.24
C GLN A 206 37.84 6.05 29.22
N VAL A 207 38.99 5.91 29.88
CA VAL A 207 39.70 4.63 30.02
C VAL A 207 39.93 4.41 31.50
N LEU A 208 39.44 3.29 32.01
CA LEU A 208 39.68 2.83 33.37
C LEU A 208 41.14 2.33 33.45
N ARG A 209 41.92 2.80 34.43
CA ARG A 209 43.37 2.53 34.52
C ARG A 209 43.77 1.82 35.80
N LYS A 210 44.89 1.07 35.76
CA LYS A 210 45.41 0.32 36.92
C LYS A 210 45.89 1.25 38.06
N SER A 211 46.43 2.43 37.76
CA SER A 211 46.86 3.43 38.76
C SER A 211 46.41 4.85 38.37
N ALA A 212 46.55 5.80 39.30
CA ALA A 212 46.16 7.21 39.15
C ALA A 212 47.13 7.99 38.23
N SER A 213 47.32 7.51 37.00
CA SER A 213 48.22 8.11 36.00
C SER A 213 47.69 7.91 34.59
N ALA A 214 47.83 8.91 33.73
CA ALA A 214 47.43 8.83 32.32
C ALA A 214 48.28 7.83 31.52
N LYS A 215 49.49 7.52 32.00
CA LYS A 215 50.40 6.52 31.40
C LYS A 215 50.16 5.09 31.89
N ALA A 216 49.33 4.91 32.92
CA ALA A 216 49.08 3.60 33.50
C ALA A 216 48.35 2.65 32.54
N ALA A 217 48.62 1.34 32.69
CA ALA A 217 47.99 0.29 31.90
C ALA A 217 46.45 0.38 31.91
N ARG A 218 45.86 0.12 30.74
CA ARG A 218 44.43 0.19 30.49
C ARG A 218 43.75 -1.06 31.05
N VAL A 219 42.63 -0.89 31.74
CA VAL A 219 41.80 -1.98 32.30
C VAL A 219 40.57 -2.21 31.43
N ALA A 220 39.85 -1.14 31.08
CA ALA A 220 38.65 -1.19 30.24
C ALA A 220 38.30 0.20 29.67
N GLY A 221 37.54 0.24 28.58
CA GLY A 221 36.90 1.46 28.09
C GLY A 221 35.63 1.81 28.87
N VAL A 222 35.39 3.09 29.09
CA VAL A 222 34.18 3.63 29.74
C VAL A 222 33.52 4.60 28.75
N PRO A 223 32.36 4.25 28.16
CA PRO A 223 31.69 5.12 27.18
C PRO A 223 31.29 6.49 27.76
N ALA A 224 31.14 7.49 26.88
CA ALA A 224 30.57 8.77 27.27
C ALA A 224 29.15 8.58 27.81
N GLY A 225 28.82 9.25 28.92
CA GLY A 225 27.57 9.11 29.65
C GLY A 225 27.47 7.88 30.55
N ALA A 226 28.48 6.99 30.55
CA ALA A 226 28.43 5.78 31.36
C ALA A 226 28.38 6.09 32.87
N LYS A 227 27.53 5.35 33.57
CA LYS A 227 27.40 5.38 35.03
C LYS A 227 28.53 4.55 35.65
N VAL A 228 29.30 5.16 36.55
CA VAL A 228 30.38 4.50 37.32
C VAL A 228 30.12 4.62 38.81
N GLU A 229 30.39 3.58 39.58
CA GLU A 229 30.29 3.61 41.04
C GLU A 229 31.57 4.19 41.64
N TRP A 230 31.44 5.32 42.32
CA TRP A 230 32.53 6.03 42.97
C TRP A 230 32.92 5.37 44.30
N LEU A 231 34.22 5.12 44.48
CA LEU A 231 34.78 4.56 45.73
C LEU A 231 35.64 5.58 46.48
N ARG A 232 36.44 6.38 45.77
CA ARG A 232 37.19 7.50 46.34
C ARG A 232 37.69 8.47 45.27
N THR A 233 38.03 9.68 45.71
CA THR A 233 38.84 10.63 44.93
C THR A 233 40.18 10.81 45.62
N SER A 234 41.27 10.87 44.84
CA SER A 234 42.63 11.11 45.30
C SER A 234 43.29 12.07 44.30
N GLY A 235 43.45 13.32 44.70
CA GLY A 235 43.86 14.39 43.79
C GLY A 235 42.95 14.47 42.55
N SER A 236 43.53 14.57 41.36
CA SER A 236 42.82 14.67 40.09
C SER A 236 42.20 13.35 39.58
N TRP A 237 42.20 12.30 40.38
CA TRP A 237 41.78 10.96 39.99
C TRP A 237 40.69 10.39 40.89
N THR A 238 39.75 9.67 40.29
CA THR A 238 38.68 8.93 40.96
C THR A 238 38.91 7.44 40.78
N TYR A 239 38.88 6.68 41.87
CA TYR A 239 38.81 5.23 41.83
C TYR A 239 37.35 4.79 41.82
N ALA A 240 36.97 3.99 40.82
CA ALA A 240 35.59 3.64 40.56
C ALA A 240 35.44 2.20 40.06
N ILE A 241 34.20 1.70 40.12
CA ILE A 241 33.76 0.45 39.51
C ILE A 241 32.98 0.79 38.23
N SER A 242 33.37 0.18 37.11
CA SER A 242 32.65 0.25 35.84
C SER A 242 32.54 -1.15 35.25
N ALA A 243 31.30 -1.61 35.02
CA ALA A 243 31.01 -2.96 34.52
C ALA A 243 31.77 -4.07 35.29
N GLY A 244 31.73 -4.02 36.63
CA GLY A 244 32.40 -4.98 37.52
C GLY A 244 33.91 -4.81 37.67
N LYS A 245 34.58 -4.02 36.82
CA LYS A 245 36.02 -3.77 36.88
C LYS A 245 36.35 -2.54 37.72
N ARG A 246 37.41 -2.61 38.51
CA ARG A 246 37.90 -1.52 39.37
C ARG A 246 39.09 -0.82 38.72
N GLY A 247 39.16 0.51 38.84
CA GLY A 247 40.31 1.28 38.39
C GLY A 247 40.13 2.78 38.50
N TRP A 248 41.08 3.52 37.94
CA TRP A 248 41.21 4.97 38.05
C TRP A 248 40.72 5.71 36.79
N LEU A 249 40.00 6.81 37.00
CA LEU A 249 39.48 7.74 35.98
C LEU A 249 39.83 9.19 36.35
N PRO A 250 40.03 10.10 35.38
CA PRO A 250 40.23 11.52 35.69
C PRO A 250 38.97 12.14 36.32
N ALA A 251 39.10 12.73 37.51
CA ALA A 251 37.96 13.30 38.26
C ALA A 251 37.24 14.40 37.46
N LYS A 252 37.99 15.23 36.71
CA LYS A 252 37.43 16.31 35.87
C LYS A 252 36.48 15.82 34.76
N GLN A 253 36.63 14.56 34.35
CA GLN A 253 35.82 13.91 33.32
C GLN A 253 34.58 13.21 33.90
N LEU A 254 34.33 13.35 35.20
CA LEU A 254 33.16 12.80 35.87
C LEU A 254 32.22 13.91 36.31
N SER A 255 30.91 13.62 36.30
CA SER A 255 29.83 14.50 36.77
C SER A 255 29.05 13.80 37.89
N SER A 256 28.52 14.55 38.86
CA SER A 256 27.53 14.06 39.83
C SER A 256 26.17 13.81 39.21
N GLN A 257 25.85 14.52 38.13
CA GLN A 257 24.59 14.42 37.40
C GLN A 257 24.78 13.70 36.07
N PRO A 258 23.79 12.91 35.61
CA PRO A 258 23.81 12.39 34.25
C PRO A 258 23.89 13.53 33.24
N ALA A 259 24.47 13.27 32.06
CA ALA A 259 24.42 14.25 30.98
C ALA A 259 22.96 14.61 30.69
N ALA A 260 22.67 15.90 30.56
CA ALA A 260 21.32 16.38 30.25
C ALA A 260 20.75 15.58 29.07
N THR A 261 19.52 15.09 29.23
CA THR A 261 18.79 14.38 28.18
C THR A 261 18.64 15.33 27.00
N ARG A 262 19.46 15.12 25.97
CA ARG A 262 19.33 15.89 24.73
C ARG A 262 17.94 15.62 24.16
N LYS A 263 17.20 16.69 23.88
CA LYS A 263 15.91 16.59 23.21
C LYS A 263 16.14 16.00 21.82
N THR A 264 15.43 14.92 21.49
CA THR A 264 15.38 14.42 20.12
C THR A 264 14.64 15.44 19.26
N ILE A 265 15.35 16.05 18.30
CA ILE A 265 14.79 17.06 17.39
C ILE A 265 14.05 16.43 16.20
N GLY A 266 14.15 15.11 16.04
CA GLY A 266 13.36 14.36 15.07
C GLY A 266 13.77 12.90 15.01
N ASN A 267 12.93 12.06 14.42
CA ASN A 267 13.29 10.68 14.12
C ASN A 267 13.93 10.59 12.72
N ARG A 268 14.88 9.68 12.57
CA ARG A 268 15.51 9.34 11.29
C ARG A 268 15.56 7.82 11.12
N TRP A 269 15.66 7.38 9.89
CA TRP A 269 15.83 5.98 9.54
C TRP A 269 17.13 5.79 8.79
N LEU A 270 17.89 4.76 9.16
CA LEU A 270 19.07 4.37 8.41
C LEU A 270 18.64 3.87 7.03
N ILE A 271 19.30 4.35 5.99
CA ILE A 271 19.00 3.94 4.61
C ILE A 271 20.12 3.12 3.96
N SER A 272 21.22 2.98 4.68
CA SER A 272 22.34 2.10 4.38
C SER A 272 22.96 1.66 5.70
N SER A 273 23.72 0.57 5.67
CA SER A 273 24.55 0.19 6.82
C SER A 273 25.47 1.36 7.15
N SER A 274 25.59 1.68 8.43
CA SER A 274 26.38 2.82 8.88
C SER A 274 27.10 2.49 10.18
N VAL A 275 28.29 3.07 10.36
CA VAL A 275 29.06 2.88 11.59
C VAL A 275 28.72 4.02 12.54
N LEU A 276 28.21 3.69 13.72
CA LEU A 276 28.01 4.66 14.79
C LEU A 276 29.36 5.03 15.39
N ARG A 277 29.73 6.31 15.35
CA ARG A 277 31.05 6.78 15.79
C ARG A 277 30.99 7.66 17.03
N GLN A 278 32.09 7.69 17.79
CA GLN A 278 32.20 8.53 19.00
C GLN A 278 32.18 10.04 18.69
N SER A 279 32.69 10.46 17.52
CA SER A 279 32.73 11.86 17.07
C SER A 279 32.38 11.99 15.58
N ASN A 280 32.18 13.23 15.10
CA ASN A 280 31.82 13.57 13.72
C ASN A 280 33.00 13.43 12.72
N ARG A 281 33.84 12.41 12.90
CA ARG A 281 35.02 12.14 12.07
C ARG A 281 35.03 10.67 11.65
N SER A 282 35.39 10.40 10.40
CA SER A 282 35.46 9.05 9.84
C SER A 282 36.52 8.17 10.52
N SER A 283 37.60 8.76 11.06
CA SER A 283 38.65 8.05 11.80
C SER A 283 38.30 7.77 13.27
N SER A 284 37.17 8.28 13.76
CA SER A 284 36.77 8.11 15.17
C SER A 284 36.43 6.66 15.49
N PRO A 285 36.71 6.18 16.73
CA PRO A 285 36.37 4.82 17.14
C PRO A 285 34.89 4.47 16.92
N SER A 286 34.66 3.23 16.49
CA SER A 286 33.33 2.66 16.29
C SER A 286 32.69 2.30 17.63
N LEU A 287 31.39 2.64 17.75
CA LEU A 287 30.50 2.21 18.83
C LEU A 287 29.60 1.04 18.41
N GLY A 288 29.68 0.61 17.14
CA GLY A 288 28.87 -0.46 16.57
C GLY A 288 28.37 -0.13 15.16
N SER A 289 27.82 -1.14 14.48
CA SER A 289 27.15 -0.99 13.19
C SER A 289 25.64 -0.80 13.38
N LEU A 290 25.03 0.03 12.54
CA LEU A 290 23.59 0.23 12.43
C LEU A 290 23.12 -0.37 11.11
N ALA A 291 21.97 -1.04 11.13
CA ALA A 291 21.40 -1.68 9.96
C ALA A 291 20.49 -0.71 9.17
N PRO A 292 20.36 -0.87 7.84
CA PRO A 292 19.30 -0.20 7.09
C PRO A 292 17.92 -0.47 7.70
N GLY A 293 17.07 0.55 7.76
CA GLY A 293 15.73 0.50 8.35
C GLY A 293 15.69 0.85 9.83
N GLU A 294 16.83 0.84 10.54
CA GLU A 294 16.86 1.15 11.98
C GLU A 294 16.40 2.60 12.23
N LYS A 295 15.39 2.75 13.10
CA LYS A 295 14.89 4.06 13.55
C LYS A 295 15.80 4.60 14.65
N VAL A 296 16.30 5.81 14.48
CA VAL A 296 17.17 6.51 15.42
C VAL A 296 16.65 7.91 15.73
N GLY A 297 16.90 8.40 16.94
CA GLY A 297 16.57 9.78 17.32
C GLY A 297 17.67 10.74 16.90
N LEU A 298 17.38 11.74 16.08
CA LEU A 298 18.32 12.81 15.74
C LEU A 298 18.43 13.82 16.88
N TYR A 299 19.66 14.15 17.28
CA TYR A 299 19.94 15.23 18.22
C TYR A 299 20.43 16.50 17.55
N ALA A 300 21.33 16.38 16.58
CA ALA A 300 21.89 17.52 15.86
C ALA A 300 22.53 17.07 14.55
N THR A 301 22.63 17.98 13.59
CA THR A 301 23.44 17.82 12.37
C THR A 301 24.55 18.85 12.38
N ARG A 302 25.79 18.44 12.14
CA ARG A 302 26.96 19.32 12.04
C ARG A 302 27.75 18.97 10.78
N GLY A 303 27.61 19.80 9.74
CA GLY A 303 28.13 19.50 8.41
C GLY A 303 27.60 18.17 7.88
N SER A 304 28.49 17.32 7.35
CA SER A 304 28.15 16.02 6.76
C SER A 304 27.84 14.91 7.78
N TRP A 305 27.74 15.23 9.07
CA TRP A 305 27.51 14.26 10.15
C TRP A 305 26.29 14.59 10.99
N SER A 306 25.53 13.57 11.35
CA SER A 306 24.37 13.63 12.22
C SER A 306 24.65 12.89 13.52
N GLN A 307 24.41 13.55 14.65
CA GLN A 307 24.46 12.92 15.95
C GLN A 307 23.11 12.30 16.28
N ILE A 308 23.11 11.01 16.59
CA ILE A 308 21.90 10.22 16.78
C ILE A 308 21.93 9.44 18.09
N LYS A 309 20.73 9.09 18.57
CA LYS A 309 20.43 8.13 19.62
C LYS A 309 19.94 6.83 18.98
N SER A 310 20.64 5.74 19.20
CA SER A 310 20.24 4.39 18.81
C SER A 310 20.09 3.50 20.04
N GLN A 311 19.67 2.25 19.85
CA GLN A 311 19.72 1.23 20.91
C GLN A 311 21.15 0.98 21.41
N ARG A 312 22.17 1.24 20.58
CA ARG A 312 23.61 1.08 20.90
C ARG A 312 24.22 2.30 21.60
N GLY A 313 23.42 3.32 21.89
CA GLY A 313 23.84 4.55 22.54
C GLY A 313 23.84 5.77 21.61
N THR A 314 24.51 6.83 22.07
CA THR A 314 24.59 8.12 21.35
C THR A 314 25.91 8.23 20.60
N GLY A 315 25.87 8.58 19.32
CA GLY A 315 27.06 8.73 18.48
C GLY A 315 26.77 9.48 17.19
N TRP A 316 27.70 9.47 16.25
CA TRP A 316 27.63 10.19 14.98
C TRP A 316 27.64 9.22 13.80
N VAL A 317 26.83 9.53 12.79
CA VAL A 317 26.79 8.83 11.50
C VAL A 317 26.83 9.85 10.36
N PRO A 318 27.27 9.49 9.14
CA PRO A 318 27.14 10.36 7.99
C PRO A 318 25.67 10.75 7.78
N SER A 319 25.38 12.04 7.62
CA SER A 319 24.01 12.53 7.41
C SER A 319 23.36 11.91 6.16
N THR A 320 24.17 11.54 5.16
CA THR A 320 23.75 10.85 3.94
C THR A 320 23.27 9.41 4.18
N SER A 321 23.53 8.82 5.35
CA SER A 321 23.03 7.50 5.72
C SER A 321 21.64 7.54 6.36
N LEU A 322 21.04 8.73 6.54
CA LEU A 322 19.78 8.94 7.23
C LEU A 322 18.69 9.49 6.30
N SER A 323 17.44 9.11 6.58
CA SER A 323 16.23 9.69 5.98
C SER A 323 15.28 10.20 7.06
N SER A 324 14.51 11.25 6.77
CA SER A 324 13.43 11.78 7.61
C SER A 324 12.15 10.97 7.57
N THR A 325 12.05 10.01 6.64
CA THR A 325 10.90 9.10 6.53
C THR A 325 11.36 7.66 6.69
N ALA A 326 10.44 6.79 7.10
CA ALA A 326 10.65 5.36 7.22
C ALA A 326 11.23 4.75 5.94
N TYR A 327 12.44 4.21 6.06
CA TYR A 327 13.07 3.38 5.03
C TYR A 327 12.47 1.98 5.10
N LYS A 328 11.98 1.47 3.96
CA LYS A 328 11.50 0.10 3.82
C LYS A 328 12.53 -0.72 3.05
N PRO A 329 13.31 -1.59 3.71
CA PRO A 329 14.19 -2.52 3.03
C PRO A 329 13.36 -3.42 2.10
N ALA A 330 13.79 -3.54 0.86
CA ALA A 330 13.19 -4.49 -0.09
C ALA A 330 14.16 -5.65 -0.29
N ASN A 331 13.63 -6.84 -0.57
CA ASN A 331 14.47 -7.93 -1.05
C ASN A 331 15.19 -7.48 -2.33
N PRO A 332 16.52 -7.69 -2.42
CA PRO A 332 17.29 -7.36 -3.61
C PRO A 332 16.61 -7.91 -4.86
N SER A 333 16.17 -7.01 -5.74
CA SER A 333 15.45 -7.38 -6.97
C SER A 333 15.90 -6.53 -8.14
N ALA A 334 15.94 -7.14 -9.33
CA ALA A 334 16.31 -6.43 -10.53
C ALA A 334 15.23 -5.40 -10.94
N ARG A 335 15.69 -4.23 -11.36
CA ARG A 335 14.89 -3.14 -11.93
C ARG A 335 15.60 -2.55 -13.13
N TRP A 336 14.84 -2.06 -14.10
CA TRP A 336 15.36 -1.37 -15.27
C TRP A 336 14.90 0.07 -15.26
N ILE A 337 15.77 0.98 -15.70
CA ILE A 337 15.49 2.41 -15.67
C ILE A 337 14.87 2.90 -16.98
N LEU A 338 13.80 3.67 -16.90
CA LEU A 338 12.99 4.07 -18.06
C LEU A 338 13.58 5.24 -18.86
N ALA A 339 14.44 6.03 -18.25
CA ALA A 339 15.02 7.23 -18.83
C ALA A 339 16.40 7.50 -18.22
N ASN A 340 17.21 8.31 -18.91
CA ASN A 340 18.47 8.82 -18.38
C ASN A 340 18.18 9.58 -17.08
N THR A 341 18.70 9.09 -15.96
CA THR A 341 18.33 9.59 -14.63
C THR A 341 19.56 9.79 -13.77
N ALA A 342 19.65 10.91 -13.06
CA ALA A 342 20.71 11.16 -12.09
C ALA A 342 20.65 10.17 -10.92
N LEU A 343 21.75 9.45 -10.67
CA LEU A 343 21.96 8.68 -9.45
C LEU A 343 22.38 9.64 -8.34
N ARG A 344 21.69 9.67 -7.20
CA ARG A 344 21.94 10.65 -6.15
C ARG A 344 22.46 10.03 -4.86
N VAL A 345 23.19 10.82 -4.08
CA VAL A 345 23.68 10.39 -2.75
C VAL A 345 22.56 10.15 -1.74
N GLY A 346 21.42 10.82 -1.89
CA GLY A 346 20.26 10.74 -0.98
C GLY A 346 18.91 10.73 -1.72
N ALA A 347 17.86 10.38 -0.99
CA ALA A 347 16.46 10.31 -1.47
C ALA A 347 15.83 11.71 -1.62
N SER A 348 16.45 12.59 -2.42
CA SER A 348 15.98 13.95 -2.66
C SER A 348 16.42 14.45 -4.04
N GLY A 349 15.58 15.26 -4.68
CA GLY A 349 15.89 15.91 -5.96
C GLY A 349 17.04 16.91 -5.85
N SER A 350 17.27 17.49 -4.66
CA SER A 350 18.37 18.42 -4.38
C SER A 350 19.66 17.73 -3.93
N ALA A 351 19.66 16.41 -3.74
CA ALA A 351 20.86 15.69 -3.32
C ALA A 351 21.91 15.66 -4.45
N LYS A 352 23.20 15.75 -4.09
CA LYS A 352 24.33 15.68 -5.04
C LYS A 352 24.20 14.47 -5.97
N SER A 353 24.38 14.72 -7.27
CA SER A 353 24.46 13.67 -8.29
C SER A 353 25.81 12.95 -8.22
N LEU A 354 25.76 11.62 -8.34
CA LEU A 354 26.87 10.69 -8.48
C LEU A 354 27.15 10.34 -9.95
N GLY A 355 26.37 10.89 -10.88
CA GLY A 355 26.41 10.59 -12.31
C GLY A 355 25.02 10.25 -12.87
N THR A 356 24.96 10.02 -14.17
CA THR A 356 23.72 9.65 -14.87
C THR A 356 23.68 8.15 -15.14
N VAL A 357 22.57 7.51 -14.80
CA VAL A 357 22.28 6.12 -15.19
C VAL A 357 21.53 6.15 -16.53
N PRO A 358 22.08 5.56 -17.61
CA PRO A 358 21.42 5.52 -18.91
C PRO A 358 20.11 4.71 -18.89
N ALA A 359 19.12 5.14 -19.68
CA ALA A 359 17.90 4.39 -19.94
C ALA A 359 18.19 2.93 -20.33
N GLY A 360 17.40 1.98 -19.84
CA GLY A 360 17.59 0.54 -20.06
C GLY A 360 18.60 -0.13 -19.13
N SER A 361 19.36 0.62 -18.32
CA SER A 361 20.30 0.02 -17.35
C SER A 361 19.59 -0.86 -16.33
N LYS A 362 20.15 -2.06 -16.10
CA LYS A 362 19.73 -2.98 -15.04
C LYS A 362 20.36 -2.57 -13.70
N LEU A 363 19.53 -2.46 -12.67
CA LEU A 363 19.87 -2.03 -11.31
C LEU A 363 19.34 -3.04 -10.30
N THR A 364 19.94 -3.11 -9.12
CA THR A 364 19.39 -3.91 -8.00
C THR A 364 18.72 -2.97 -7.00
N LEU A 365 17.42 -3.13 -6.78
CA LEU A 365 16.66 -2.40 -5.77
C LEU A 365 16.95 -2.94 -4.37
N HIS A 366 17.31 -2.08 -3.42
CA HIS A 366 17.58 -2.43 -2.02
C HIS A 366 16.54 -1.87 -1.03
N GLY A 367 15.72 -0.93 -1.47
CA GLY A 367 14.66 -0.35 -0.63
C GLY A 367 14.10 0.94 -1.21
N THR A 368 13.05 1.45 -0.58
CA THR A 368 12.39 2.69 -0.99
C THR A 368 12.16 3.64 0.18
N SER A 369 12.13 4.94 -0.10
CA SER A 369 11.84 6.02 0.85
C SER A 369 11.34 7.25 0.08
N ASN A 370 10.18 7.81 0.45
CA ASN A 370 9.62 9.04 -0.14
C ASN A 370 9.54 9.06 -1.68
N GLY A 371 9.15 7.97 -2.32
CA GLY A 371 9.10 7.89 -3.78
C GLY A 371 10.48 7.82 -4.45
N TRP A 372 11.55 7.59 -3.68
CA TRP A 372 12.89 7.27 -4.16
C TRP A 372 13.22 5.81 -3.89
N ALA A 373 13.97 5.21 -4.80
CA ALA A 373 14.50 3.86 -4.72
C ALA A 373 16.01 3.89 -4.48
N ARG A 374 16.47 3.16 -3.45
CA ARG A 374 17.89 2.88 -3.25
C ARG A 374 18.29 1.74 -4.16
N VAL A 375 19.26 1.99 -5.02
CA VAL A 375 19.67 1.06 -6.07
C VAL A 375 21.18 0.83 -6.05
N LYS A 376 21.60 -0.40 -6.37
CA LYS A 376 22.98 -0.76 -6.67
C LYS A 376 23.18 -0.72 -8.18
N THR A 377 24.14 0.09 -8.63
CA THR A 377 24.71 0.01 -9.98
C THR A 377 25.93 -0.91 -9.97
N SER A 378 26.55 -1.17 -11.12
CA SER A 378 27.83 -1.89 -11.18
C SER A 378 28.94 -1.18 -10.41
N LYS A 379 28.89 0.15 -10.30
CA LYS A 379 29.94 0.97 -9.68
C LYS A 379 29.66 1.32 -8.22
N THR A 380 28.41 1.65 -7.87
CA THR A 380 28.10 2.20 -6.54
C THR A 380 26.63 2.08 -6.17
N MET A 381 26.33 2.37 -4.90
CA MET A 381 24.97 2.49 -4.38
C MET A 381 24.50 3.94 -4.44
N GLY A 382 23.28 4.17 -4.91
CA GLY A 382 22.70 5.51 -5.02
C GLY A 382 21.18 5.51 -4.95
N TRP A 383 20.57 6.67 -5.20
CA TRP A 383 19.13 6.87 -5.23
C TRP A 383 18.67 7.35 -6.59
N VAL A 384 17.52 6.85 -7.04
CA VAL A 384 16.78 7.34 -8.21
C VAL A 384 15.30 7.45 -7.84
N PRO A 385 14.49 8.26 -8.54
CA PRO A 385 13.04 8.23 -8.35
C PRO A 385 12.50 6.81 -8.57
N SER A 386 11.62 6.33 -7.70
CA SER A 386 11.03 4.99 -7.86
C SER A 386 10.16 4.89 -9.11
N SER A 387 9.59 6.01 -9.56
CA SER A 387 8.74 6.11 -10.75
C SER A 387 9.47 5.85 -12.07
N VAL A 388 10.81 5.95 -12.10
CA VAL A 388 11.60 5.64 -13.30
C VAL A 388 12.04 4.19 -13.37
N LEU A 389 11.59 3.32 -12.46
CA LEU A 389 11.99 1.92 -12.39
C LEU A 389 10.85 0.99 -12.79
N VAL A 390 11.20 -0.05 -13.54
CA VAL A 390 10.30 -1.15 -13.91
C VAL A 390 10.89 -2.50 -13.56
N ALA A 391 10.02 -3.49 -13.35
CA ALA A 391 10.38 -4.83 -12.88
C ALA A 391 10.78 -5.79 -14.00
N LYS A 392 10.49 -5.44 -15.26
CA LYS A 392 10.84 -6.24 -16.44
C LYS A 392 11.88 -5.49 -17.28
N ALA A 393 12.62 -6.24 -18.10
CA ALA A 393 13.62 -5.67 -18.98
C ALA A 393 13.01 -4.56 -19.85
N TYR A 394 13.70 -3.42 -19.89
CA TYR A 394 13.30 -2.26 -20.66
C TYR A 394 14.33 -1.98 -21.75
N THR A 395 13.86 -1.92 -22.99
CA THR A 395 14.67 -1.63 -24.17
C THR A 395 14.31 -0.23 -24.69
N PRO A 396 15.17 0.77 -24.53
CA PRO A 396 14.94 2.11 -25.09
C PRO A 396 14.84 2.08 -26.62
N LEU A 397 14.00 2.93 -27.20
CA LEU A 397 13.84 3.09 -28.64
C LEU A 397 14.15 4.54 -29.06
N LYS A 398 14.56 4.73 -30.33
CA LYS A 398 14.88 6.03 -30.92
C LYS A 398 13.64 6.87 -31.26
N GLN A 399 12.74 7.11 -30.31
CA GLN A 399 11.59 8.04 -30.40
C GLN A 399 10.76 8.00 -31.70
N ALA A 400 10.73 6.86 -32.39
CA ALA A 400 10.08 6.72 -33.69
C ALA A 400 8.57 6.94 -33.58
N LYS A 401 7.96 7.45 -34.65
CA LYS A 401 6.51 7.66 -34.69
C LYS A 401 5.78 6.33 -34.93
N ARG A 402 4.68 6.11 -34.24
CA ARG A 402 3.73 4.99 -34.43
C ARG A 402 2.31 5.51 -34.38
N TRP A 403 1.39 4.71 -34.90
CA TRP A 403 -0.02 5.06 -35.01
C TRP A 403 -0.89 4.08 -34.22
N THR A 404 -1.89 4.57 -33.50
CA THR A 404 -2.84 3.73 -32.78
C THR A 404 -3.80 3.02 -33.74
N THR A 405 -3.95 1.70 -33.62
CA THR A 405 -4.83 0.91 -34.52
C THR A 405 -6.30 0.86 -34.07
N ALA A 406 -6.58 1.27 -32.83
CA ALA A 406 -7.89 1.38 -32.22
C ALA A 406 -7.91 2.51 -31.18
N ASN A 407 -9.10 2.80 -30.61
CA ASN A 407 -9.18 3.59 -29.39
C ASN A 407 -8.51 2.80 -28.27
N VAL A 408 -7.40 3.31 -27.75
CA VAL A 408 -6.52 2.53 -26.85
C VAL A 408 -6.19 3.31 -25.58
N HIS A 409 -6.18 2.62 -24.46
CA HIS A 409 -5.82 3.21 -23.17
C HIS A 409 -4.31 3.46 -23.08
N LEU A 410 -3.93 4.70 -22.81
CA LEU A 410 -2.60 5.06 -22.34
C LEU A 410 -2.51 4.71 -20.85
N ARG A 411 -1.67 3.74 -20.46
CA ARG A 411 -1.63 3.22 -19.08
C ARG A 411 -0.43 3.71 -18.29
N SER A 412 -0.56 3.75 -16.97
CA SER A 412 0.54 4.11 -16.06
C SER A 412 1.64 3.05 -15.94
N GLY A 413 1.40 1.82 -16.43
CA GLY A 413 2.35 0.70 -16.45
C GLY A 413 2.04 -0.32 -17.54
N TYR A 414 2.92 -1.30 -17.71
CA TYR A 414 2.92 -2.27 -18.82
C TYR A 414 2.05 -3.52 -18.55
N SER A 415 0.81 -3.30 -18.12
CA SER A 415 -0.21 -4.35 -17.96
C SER A 415 -1.62 -3.75 -18.00
N THR A 416 -2.62 -4.57 -18.29
CA THR A 416 -4.03 -4.17 -18.29
C THR A 416 -4.56 -3.81 -16.90
N GLY A 417 -3.89 -4.24 -15.82
CA GLY A 417 -4.24 -3.89 -14.44
C GLY A 417 -3.79 -2.49 -14.01
N HIS A 418 -2.95 -1.80 -14.80
CA HIS A 418 -2.55 -0.44 -14.50
C HIS A 418 -3.60 0.59 -14.91
N LYS A 419 -3.71 1.68 -14.13
CA LYS A 419 -4.64 2.79 -14.35
C LYS A 419 -4.51 3.35 -15.78
N SER A 420 -5.65 3.58 -16.43
CA SER A 420 -5.72 4.36 -17.66
C SER A 420 -5.55 5.85 -17.31
N LEU A 421 -4.55 6.48 -17.93
CA LEU A 421 -4.26 7.91 -17.85
C LEU A 421 -5.13 8.69 -18.83
N ALA A 422 -5.36 8.14 -20.02
CA ALA A 422 -6.22 8.67 -21.07
C ALA A 422 -6.63 7.55 -22.05
N VAL A 423 -7.57 7.84 -22.95
CA VAL A 423 -7.84 7.07 -24.17
C VAL A 423 -7.28 7.85 -25.36
N ILE A 424 -6.44 7.20 -26.16
CA ILE A 424 -5.92 7.75 -27.40
C ILE A 424 -6.76 7.18 -28.55
N SER A 425 -7.41 8.06 -29.30
CA SER A 425 -8.28 7.67 -30.41
C SER A 425 -7.52 6.89 -31.49
N LYS A 426 -8.23 6.03 -32.23
CA LYS A 426 -7.70 5.34 -33.42
C LYS A 426 -7.09 6.33 -34.42
N GLY A 427 -5.97 5.96 -35.02
CA GLY A 427 -5.29 6.74 -36.05
C GLY A 427 -4.58 7.98 -35.52
N GLN A 428 -4.31 8.06 -34.22
CA GLN A 428 -3.49 9.11 -33.62
C GLN A 428 -2.01 8.70 -33.60
N GLN A 429 -1.13 9.68 -33.75
CA GLN A 429 0.32 9.46 -33.77
C GLN A 429 0.92 9.60 -32.36
N VAL A 430 1.82 8.69 -32.00
CA VAL A 430 2.57 8.68 -30.73
C VAL A 430 4.06 8.47 -30.99
N SER A 431 4.92 8.93 -30.07
CA SER A 431 6.38 8.71 -30.12
C SER A 431 6.79 7.57 -29.20
N VAL A 432 7.46 6.53 -29.70
CA VAL A 432 7.86 5.37 -28.89
C VAL A 432 9.16 5.60 -28.13
N LEU A 433 9.14 5.47 -26.81
CA LEU A 433 10.30 5.70 -25.93
C LEU A 433 11.07 4.42 -25.61
N GLY A 434 10.39 3.28 -25.59
CA GLY A 434 10.99 1.99 -25.30
C GLY A 434 9.95 0.91 -25.08
N THR A 435 10.38 -0.35 -24.94
CA THR A 435 9.49 -1.50 -24.76
C THR A 435 9.83 -2.28 -23.50
N ALA A 436 8.81 -2.85 -22.87
CA ALA A 436 8.94 -3.82 -21.78
C ALA A 436 7.73 -4.75 -21.78
N ASN A 437 7.98 -6.06 -21.67
CA ASN A 437 6.94 -7.07 -21.42
C ASN A 437 5.75 -7.03 -22.41
N GLY A 438 5.98 -6.78 -23.69
CA GLY A 438 4.91 -6.69 -24.71
C GLY A 438 4.17 -5.34 -24.75
N TRP A 439 4.63 -4.35 -24.01
CA TRP A 439 4.11 -2.98 -24.03
C TRP A 439 5.17 -2.01 -24.49
N THR A 440 4.73 -0.95 -25.15
CA THR A 440 5.55 0.18 -25.58
C THR A 440 5.24 1.39 -24.72
N ARG A 441 6.26 1.97 -24.10
CA ARG A 441 6.17 3.28 -23.45
C ARG A 441 6.17 4.35 -24.54
N VAL A 442 5.17 5.22 -24.54
CA VAL A 442 4.99 6.25 -25.58
C VAL A 442 4.82 7.64 -24.98
N ALA A 443 5.24 8.66 -25.72
CA ALA A 443 4.88 10.05 -25.51
C ALA A 443 3.76 10.43 -26.49
N SER A 444 2.72 11.09 -25.97
CA SER A 444 1.55 11.58 -26.71
C SER A 444 1.17 12.98 -26.22
N THR A 445 0.20 13.61 -26.88
CA THR A 445 -0.39 14.89 -26.42
C THR A 445 -1.09 14.76 -25.06
N GLN A 446 -1.53 13.55 -24.70
CA GLN A 446 -2.17 13.24 -23.42
C GLN A 446 -1.16 12.84 -22.32
N GLY A 447 0.14 13.03 -22.58
CA GLY A 447 1.22 12.68 -21.67
C GLY A 447 1.96 11.39 -22.05
N THR A 448 2.75 10.87 -21.11
CA THR A 448 3.61 9.70 -21.30
C THR A 448 3.08 8.50 -20.52
N GLY A 449 2.96 7.35 -21.18
CA GLY A 449 2.43 6.12 -20.59
C GLY A 449 2.75 4.89 -21.42
N TRP A 450 1.99 3.81 -21.24
CA TRP A 450 2.21 2.52 -21.88
C TRP A 450 1.01 2.11 -22.74
N ILE A 451 1.29 1.58 -23.92
CA ILE A 451 0.31 1.02 -24.86
C ILE A 451 0.77 -0.38 -25.23
N SER A 452 -0.16 -1.34 -25.32
CA SER A 452 0.18 -2.71 -25.76
C SER A 452 0.68 -2.69 -27.20
N ASN A 453 1.71 -3.49 -27.51
CA ASN A 453 2.34 -3.49 -28.83
C ASN A 453 1.35 -3.79 -29.96
N GLY A 454 0.32 -4.61 -29.70
CA GLY A 454 -0.70 -4.97 -30.69
C GLY A 454 -1.57 -3.80 -31.17
N TYR A 455 -1.52 -2.64 -30.49
CA TYR A 455 -2.27 -1.45 -30.86
C TYR A 455 -1.41 -0.37 -31.54
N LEU A 456 -0.17 -0.67 -31.92
CA LEU A 456 0.75 0.28 -32.53
C LEU A 456 1.23 -0.19 -33.90
N ALA A 457 0.94 0.59 -34.94
CA ALA A 457 1.38 0.35 -36.31
C ALA A 457 2.50 1.33 -36.74
N THR A 458 3.34 0.92 -37.68
CA THR A 458 4.36 1.76 -38.33
C THR A 458 3.76 2.77 -39.31
N SER A 459 2.59 2.47 -39.88
CA SER A 459 1.82 3.33 -40.77
C SER A 459 0.50 3.72 -40.15
N LYS A 460 -0.06 4.86 -40.56
CA LYS A 460 -1.40 5.30 -40.15
C LYS A 460 -2.42 4.24 -40.60
N PRO A 461 -3.23 3.68 -39.70
CA PRO A 461 -4.34 2.84 -40.11
C PRO A 461 -5.23 3.64 -41.04
N GLN A 462 -5.39 3.16 -42.27
CA GLN A 462 -6.34 3.75 -43.19
C GLN A 462 -7.74 3.63 -42.59
N ALA A 463 -8.57 4.67 -42.78
CA ALA A 463 -10.00 4.50 -42.67
C ALA A 463 -10.40 3.31 -43.57
N PRO A 464 -11.42 2.52 -43.21
CA PRO A 464 -11.95 1.52 -44.12
C PRO A 464 -12.12 2.20 -45.48
N ARG A 465 -11.41 1.70 -46.50
CA ARG A 465 -11.69 2.12 -47.87
C ARG A 465 -13.19 1.88 -48.04
N PRO A 466 -13.99 2.85 -48.53
CA PRO A 466 -15.36 2.54 -48.90
C PRO A 466 -15.31 1.25 -49.72
N ALA A 467 -16.11 0.27 -49.31
CA ALA A 467 -16.22 -0.98 -50.03
C ALA A 467 -16.37 -0.65 -51.53
N PRO A 468 -15.73 -1.40 -52.45
CA PRO A 468 -15.98 -1.22 -53.87
C PRO A 468 -17.49 -1.10 -54.06
N ALA A 469 -17.92 -0.02 -54.72
CA ALA A 469 -19.33 0.28 -54.87
C ALA A 469 -20.04 -1.02 -55.28
N PRO A 470 -21.17 -1.37 -54.63
CA PRO A 470 -21.99 -2.47 -55.14
C PRO A 470 -22.20 -2.21 -56.63
N LYS A 471 -22.01 -3.24 -57.47
CA LYS A 471 -22.28 -3.13 -58.91
C LYS A 471 -23.61 -2.42 -59.06
N ALA A 472 -23.61 -1.26 -59.72
CA ALA A 472 -24.80 -0.42 -59.80
C ALA A 472 -25.92 -1.23 -60.49
N GLU A 473 -26.92 -1.64 -59.72
CA GLU A 473 -28.15 -2.19 -60.28
C GLU A 473 -28.98 -0.99 -60.76
N TYR A 474 -29.41 -1.01 -62.01
CA TYR A 474 -30.24 0.05 -62.59
C TYR A 474 -31.66 -0.47 -62.80
N ARG A 475 -32.64 0.44 -62.71
CA ARG A 475 -34.03 0.20 -63.08
C ARG A 475 -34.54 1.32 -63.97
N TRP A 476 -35.64 1.07 -64.67
CA TRP A 476 -36.34 2.07 -65.48
C TRP A 476 -37.75 2.26 -64.93
N THR A 477 -38.21 3.50 -64.84
CA THR A 477 -39.62 3.77 -64.50
C THR A 477 -40.54 3.28 -65.61
N THR A 478 -41.66 2.65 -65.27
CA THR A 478 -42.62 2.14 -66.27
C THR A 478 -43.74 3.13 -66.59
N THR A 479 -43.88 4.17 -65.77
CA THR A 479 -44.87 5.24 -65.91
C THR A 479 -44.33 6.50 -65.23
N ASN A 480 -45.08 7.60 -65.34
CA ASN A 480 -44.79 8.79 -64.55
C ASN A 480 -45.05 8.49 -63.07
N VAL A 481 -44.02 8.52 -62.23
CA VAL A 481 -44.11 8.07 -60.84
C VAL A 481 -43.50 9.05 -59.84
N ASN A 482 -44.17 9.24 -58.71
CA ASN A 482 -43.69 10.11 -57.64
C ASN A 482 -42.46 9.52 -56.94
N LEU A 483 -41.37 10.28 -56.92
CA LEU A 483 -40.20 10.03 -56.09
C LEU A 483 -40.43 10.63 -54.70
N ARG A 484 -40.59 9.80 -53.67
CA ARG A 484 -41.01 10.24 -52.33
C ARG A 484 -39.87 10.34 -51.33
N ALA A 485 -40.08 11.10 -50.25
CA ALA A 485 -39.12 11.24 -49.17
C ALA A 485 -38.94 9.95 -48.32
N GLY A 486 -39.95 9.08 -48.28
CA GLY A 486 -39.96 7.81 -47.54
C GLY A 486 -40.75 6.72 -48.26
N ALA A 487 -40.66 5.49 -47.77
CA ALA A 487 -41.32 4.30 -48.31
C ALA A 487 -42.82 4.30 -47.96
N GLY A 488 -43.64 5.00 -48.76
CA GLY A 488 -45.09 5.06 -48.55
C GLY A 488 -45.76 6.23 -49.26
N ILE A 489 -47.06 6.10 -49.55
CA ILE A 489 -47.84 7.16 -50.25
C ILE A 489 -48.12 8.40 -49.38
N SER A 490 -48.00 8.29 -48.06
CA SER A 490 -48.14 9.41 -47.12
C SER A 490 -46.94 10.35 -47.11
N HIS A 491 -45.79 9.91 -47.62
CA HIS A 491 -44.59 10.74 -47.69
C HIS A 491 -44.67 11.73 -48.85
N GLN A 492 -44.21 12.96 -48.60
CA GLN A 492 -44.17 14.03 -49.60
C GLN A 492 -43.45 13.57 -50.89
N SER A 493 -44.01 13.91 -52.05
CA SER A 493 -43.33 13.77 -53.34
C SER A 493 -42.26 14.84 -53.48
N LYS A 494 -41.03 14.41 -53.79
CA LYS A 494 -39.86 15.26 -54.07
C LYS A 494 -39.76 15.63 -55.54
N ALA A 495 -40.27 14.75 -56.42
CA ALA A 495 -40.28 14.93 -57.87
C ALA A 495 -41.23 13.91 -58.52
N VAL A 496 -41.56 14.12 -59.80
CA VAL A 496 -42.15 13.09 -60.66
C VAL A 496 -41.07 12.60 -61.62
N LEU A 497 -40.84 11.29 -61.65
CA LEU A 497 -39.95 10.66 -62.61
C LEU A 497 -40.76 10.29 -63.85
N PRO A 498 -40.45 10.81 -65.05
CA PRO A 498 -41.09 10.39 -66.30
C PRO A 498 -40.98 8.88 -66.55
N ALA A 499 -41.91 8.32 -67.30
CA ALA A 499 -41.83 6.95 -67.81
C ALA A 499 -40.55 6.74 -68.66
N GLY A 500 -39.94 5.55 -68.56
CA GLY A 500 -38.70 5.21 -69.25
C GLY A 500 -37.42 5.76 -68.60
N GLN A 501 -37.51 6.47 -67.48
CA GLN A 501 -36.34 7.06 -66.83
C GLN A 501 -35.49 6.00 -66.13
N LYS A 502 -34.21 5.93 -66.51
CA LYS A 502 -33.19 5.11 -65.85
C LYS A 502 -32.81 5.70 -64.48
N VAL A 503 -32.84 4.88 -63.44
CA VAL A 503 -32.50 5.22 -62.06
C VAL A 503 -31.56 4.18 -61.45
N ALA A 504 -30.67 4.60 -60.54
CA ALA A 504 -29.84 3.69 -59.77
C ALA A 504 -30.65 3.10 -58.62
N TYR A 505 -30.73 1.78 -58.55
CA TYR A 505 -31.46 1.04 -57.52
C TYR A 505 -30.55 0.79 -56.32
N LEU A 506 -30.92 1.35 -55.16
CA LEU A 506 -30.08 1.33 -53.97
C LEU A 506 -30.48 0.20 -53.02
N ARG A 507 -31.77 0.11 -52.69
CA ARG A 507 -32.33 -0.93 -51.82
C ARG A 507 -33.85 -1.02 -51.94
N SER A 508 -34.40 -2.13 -51.47
CA SER A 508 -35.83 -2.36 -51.26
C SER A 508 -36.19 -2.20 -49.78
N ASP A 509 -37.39 -1.70 -49.50
CA ASP A 509 -38.07 -1.78 -48.21
C ASP A 509 -39.59 -1.85 -48.45
N SER A 510 -40.22 -2.94 -48.01
CA SER A 510 -41.68 -3.08 -47.95
C SER A 510 -42.42 -2.75 -49.26
N GLY A 511 -41.87 -3.17 -50.41
CA GLY A 511 -42.44 -2.92 -51.75
C GLY A 511 -42.13 -1.53 -52.33
N TRP A 512 -41.25 -0.77 -51.69
CA TRP A 512 -40.70 0.49 -52.18
C TRP A 512 -39.20 0.37 -52.40
N ALA A 513 -38.72 0.86 -53.53
CA ALA A 513 -37.30 0.96 -53.82
C ALA A 513 -36.79 2.35 -53.50
N GLN A 514 -35.68 2.43 -52.77
CA GLN A 514 -34.89 3.65 -52.74
C GLN A 514 -34.05 3.72 -54.01
N VAL A 515 -34.22 4.81 -54.76
CA VAL A 515 -33.54 5.04 -56.03
C VAL A 515 -32.83 6.38 -56.03
N ALA A 516 -31.71 6.46 -56.75
CA ALA A 516 -31.06 7.71 -57.09
C ALA A 516 -31.34 8.06 -58.56
N ALA A 517 -31.97 9.22 -58.75
CA ALA A 517 -32.30 9.81 -60.04
C ALA A 517 -31.62 11.19 -60.16
N PRO A 518 -31.45 11.75 -61.37
CA PRO A 518 -30.91 13.11 -61.55
C PRO A 518 -31.63 14.18 -60.73
N GLN A 519 -32.93 14.01 -60.50
CA GLN A 519 -33.76 14.94 -59.72
C GLN A 519 -33.46 14.88 -58.21
N ALA A 520 -33.27 13.68 -57.65
CA ALA A 520 -32.95 13.43 -56.24
C ALA A 520 -32.78 11.93 -55.95
N THR A 521 -32.30 11.60 -54.76
CA THR A 521 -32.51 10.29 -54.13
C THR A 521 -33.82 10.28 -53.36
N GLY A 522 -34.62 9.23 -53.53
CA GLY A 522 -35.92 9.07 -52.86
C GLY A 522 -36.50 7.66 -53.06
N TRP A 523 -37.80 7.50 -52.81
CA TRP A 523 -38.47 6.21 -52.80
C TRP A 523 -39.57 6.13 -53.86
N VAL A 524 -39.60 5.02 -54.61
CA VAL A 524 -40.57 4.73 -55.67
C VAL A 524 -41.17 3.34 -55.42
N LYS A 525 -42.47 3.16 -55.64
CA LYS A 525 -43.11 1.84 -55.48
C LYS A 525 -42.55 0.87 -56.53
N GLU A 526 -42.11 -0.31 -56.11
CA GLU A 526 -41.35 -1.24 -56.97
C GLU A 526 -42.08 -1.69 -58.23
N ASN A 527 -43.42 -1.76 -58.17
CA ASN A 527 -44.25 -2.12 -59.33
C ASN A 527 -44.13 -1.11 -60.49
N TYR A 528 -43.55 0.07 -60.25
CA TYR A 528 -43.27 1.06 -61.28
C TYR A 528 -41.81 1.06 -61.75
N LEU A 529 -41.02 0.03 -61.39
CA LEU A 529 -39.61 -0.11 -61.76
C LEU A 529 -39.35 -1.42 -62.51
N SER A 530 -38.78 -1.30 -63.71
CA SER A 530 -38.38 -2.40 -64.57
C SER A 530 -36.88 -2.66 -64.50
N LYS A 531 -36.45 -3.93 -64.65
CA LYS A 531 -35.03 -4.30 -64.84
C LYS A 531 -34.52 -4.03 -66.26
N ASN A 532 -35.43 -3.91 -67.22
CA ASN A 532 -35.14 -3.63 -68.62
C ASN A 532 -35.81 -2.31 -69.03
N GLU A 533 -35.20 -1.58 -69.94
CA GLU A 533 -35.82 -0.38 -70.52
C GLU A 533 -37.16 -0.73 -71.17
N PRO A 534 -38.28 -0.12 -70.74
CA PRO A 534 -39.56 -0.30 -71.42
C PRO A 534 -39.48 0.30 -72.83
N GLY A 535 -39.90 -0.47 -73.84
CA GLY A 535 -39.99 0.00 -75.22
C GLY A 535 -41.08 1.06 -75.41
N THR A 536 -41.12 1.70 -76.58
CA THR A 536 -42.20 2.61 -76.98
C THR A 536 -43.43 1.85 -77.46
N LEU A 537 -44.61 2.47 -77.38
CA LEU A 537 -45.86 1.84 -77.79
C LEU A 537 -45.82 1.66 -79.31
N GLN A 538 -45.91 0.42 -79.76
CA GLN A 538 -45.74 0.09 -81.17
C GLN A 538 -46.93 0.60 -82.00
N PRO A 539 -46.71 1.01 -83.27
CA PRO A 539 -47.76 1.57 -84.12
C PRO A 539 -49.07 0.76 -84.17
N ASP A 540 -48.98 -0.57 -84.29
CA ASP A 540 -50.17 -1.44 -84.34
C ASP A 540 -50.96 -1.40 -83.02
N ALA A 541 -50.28 -1.36 -81.87
CA ALA A 541 -50.92 -1.24 -80.56
C ALA A 541 -51.65 0.10 -80.41
N GLN A 542 -51.08 1.18 -80.96
CA GLN A 542 -51.75 2.49 -81.04
C GLN A 542 -53.01 2.41 -81.91
N ARG A 543 -52.97 1.68 -83.03
CA ARG A 543 -54.13 1.48 -83.91
C ARG A 543 -55.24 0.69 -83.21
N VAL A 544 -54.91 -0.35 -82.44
CA VAL A 544 -55.90 -1.08 -81.62
C VAL A 544 -56.62 -0.14 -80.66
N ILE A 545 -55.88 0.74 -79.96
CA ILE A 545 -56.49 1.72 -79.05
C ILE A 545 -57.38 2.69 -79.82
N ALA A 546 -56.88 3.26 -80.91
CA ALA A 546 -57.62 4.22 -81.73
C ALA A 546 -58.93 3.63 -82.29
N ALA A 547 -58.92 2.36 -82.71
CA ALA A 547 -60.11 1.66 -83.23
C ALA A 547 -61.25 1.53 -82.19
N LEU A 548 -60.92 1.59 -80.91
CA LEU A 548 -61.87 1.40 -79.81
C LEU A 548 -62.35 2.72 -79.18
N GLN A 549 -61.70 3.84 -79.51
CA GLN A 549 -62.02 5.15 -78.96
C GLN A 549 -63.48 5.53 -79.27
N GLY A 550 -64.27 5.75 -78.21
CA GLY A 550 -65.68 6.14 -78.31
C GLY A 550 -66.61 5.06 -78.89
N LYS A 551 -66.16 3.81 -79.07
CA LYS A 551 -66.93 2.71 -79.66
C LYS A 551 -67.28 1.60 -78.68
N THR A 552 -66.70 1.62 -77.49
CA THR A 552 -66.86 0.58 -76.46
C THR A 552 -67.79 0.99 -75.31
N GLY A 553 -68.34 2.22 -75.39
CA GLY A 553 -69.18 2.78 -74.34
C GLY A 553 -68.47 2.77 -72.99
N ASP A 554 -69.14 2.23 -71.99
CA ASP A 554 -68.65 2.14 -70.62
C ASP A 554 -68.11 0.73 -70.27
N THR A 555 -67.92 -0.12 -71.30
CA THR A 555 -67.46 -1.52 -71.17
C THR A 555 -66.01 -1.63 -70.72
N ILE A 556 -65.13 -0.72 -71.19
CA ILE A 556 -63.72 -0.72 -70.85
C ILE A 556 -63.49 0.23 -69.67
N SER A 557 -62.95 -0.31 -68.57
CA SER A 557 -62.63 0.47 -67.36
C SER A 557 -61.26 1.13 -67.43
N ALA A 558 -60.29 0.48 -68.07
CA ALA A 558 -58.94 0.98 -68.28
C ALA A 558 -58.29 0.27 -69.47
N ILE A 559 -57.30 0.93 -70.08
CA ILE A 559 -56.42 0.33 -71.09
C ILE A 559 -55.00 0.34 -70.53
N HIS A 560 -54.35 -0.82 -70.50
CA HIS A 560 -52.95 -0.94 -70.07
C HIS A 560 -52.05 -1.40 -71.22
N THR A 561 -50.91 -0.72 -71.39
CA THR A 561 -49.98 -1.00 -72.49
C THR A 561 -48.57 -1.29 -71.98
N ILE A 562 -47.68 -0.30 -71.94
CA ILE A 562 -46.27 -0.50 -71.61
C ILE A 562 -46.10 -0.67 -70.10
N ARG A 563 -45.58 -1.82 -69.69
CA ARG A 563 -45.17 -2.09 -68.31
C ARG A 563 -44.14 -3.22 -68.26
N SER A 564 -43.39 -3.27 -67.16
CA SER A 564 -42.51 -4.41 -66.86
C SER A 564 -43.33 -5.66 -66.55
N GLY A 565 -42.91 -6.82 -67.07
CA GLY A 565 -43.49 -8.11 -66.67
C GLY A 565 -43.51 -9.14 -67.80
N SER A 566 -44.16 -8.83 -68.92
CA SER A 566 -44.22 -9.71 -70.09
C SER A 566 -43.50 -9.11 -71.31
N ALA A 567 -43.05 -9.97 -72.21
CA ALA A 567 -42.38 -9.56 -73.44
C ALA A 567 -43.25 -8.61 -74.29
N GLY A 568 -44.55 -8.92 -74.45
CA GLY A 568 -45.50 -8.07 -75.17
C GLY A 568 -45.65 -6.67 -74.57
N HIS A 569 -45.90 -6.55 -73.25
CA HIS A 569 -46.03 -5.24 -72.60
C HIS A 569 -44.71 -4.46 -72.59
N SER A 570 -43.59 -5.14 -72.32
CA SER A 570 -42.27 -4.50 -72.24
C SER A 570 -41.74 -4.01 -73.59
N SER A 571 -42.16 -4.63 -74.70
CA SER A 571 -41.80 -4.22 -76.07
C SER A 571 -42.80 -3.25 -76.71
N GLY A 572 -43.85 -2.87 -75.98
CA GLY A 572 -44.91 -1.99 -76.46
C GLY A 572 -45.88 -2.64 -77.46
N LYS A 573 -45.94 -3.97 -77.51
CA LYS A 573 -46.79 -4.75 -78.41
C LYS A 573 -48.11 -5.21 -77.79
N ALA A 574 -48.28 -5.08 -76.48
CA ALA A 574 -49.47 -5.56 -75.81
C ALA A 574 -50.43 -4.43 -75.40
N VAL A 575 -51.72 -4.73 -75.49
CA VAL A 575 -52.84 -3.89 -75.04
C VAL A 575 -53.78 -4.76 -74.22
N ASP A 576 -53.94 -4.44 -72.93
CA ASP A 576 -54.99 -5.01 -72.09
C ASP A 576 -56.19 -4.08 -72.07
N LEU A 577 -57.36 -4.62 -72.40
CA LEU A 577 -58.64 -3.93 -72.35
C LEU A 577 -59.38 -4.44 -71.11
N MET A 578 -59.28 -3.71 -70.00
CA MET A 578 -59.89 -4.11 -68.72
C MET A 578 -61.41 -4.02 -68.80
N ILE A 579 -62.11 -5.13 -68.66
CA ILE A 579 -63.57 -5.17 -68.74
C ILE A 579 -64.18 -4.72 -67.41
N ARG A 580 -64.99 -3.67 -67.46
CA ARG A 580 -65.74 -3.20 -66.30
C ARG A 580 -66.72 -4.29 -65.85
N ASP A 581 -66.81 -4.51 -64.54
CA ASP A 581 -67.66 -5.52 -63.91
C ASP A 581 -67.59 -6.88 -64.63
N TYR A 582 -66.37 -7.36 -64.91
CA TYR A 582 -66.09 -8.54 -65.74
C TYR A 582 -66.76 -9.86 -65.28
N LYS A 583 -67.37 -9.90 -64.09
CA LYS A 583 -68.18 -11.03 -63.60
C LYS A 583 -69.66 -10.95 -64.03
N ASN A 584 -70.11 -9.79 -64.50
CA ASN A 584 -71.46 -9.57 -65.01
C ASN A 584 -71.59 -10.22 -66.41
N ARG A 585 -72.62 -11.06 -66.59
CA ARG A 585 -72.84 -11.79 -67.86
C ARG A 585 -72.99 -10.89 -69.08
N GLN A 586 -73.61 -9.72 -68.94
CA GLN A 586 -73.74 -8.75 -70.03
C GLN A 586 -72.39 -8.16 -70.41
N ARG A 587 -71.54 -7.84 -69.42
CA ARG A 587 -70.17 -7.35 -69.64
C ARG A 587 -69.28 -8.40 -70.30
N VAL A 588 -69.39 -9.66 -69.89
CA VAL A 588 -68.71 -10.77 -70.55
C VAL A 588 -69.17 -10.91 -72.01
N ALA A 589 -70.47 -10.79 -72.28
CA ALA A 589 -71.01 -10.82 -73.64
C ALA A 589 -70.53 -9.63 -74.50
N GLN A 590 -70.43 -8.43 -73.92
CA GLN A 590 -69.84 -7.26 -74.58
C GLN A 590 -68.34 -7.47 -74.84
N GLY A 591 -67.59 -8.01 -73.88
CA GLY A 591 -66.19 -8.39 -74.05
C GLY A 591 -66.01 -9.43 -75.16
N LYS A 592 -66.91 -10.40 -75.28
CA LYS A 592 -66.91 -11.37 -76.39
C LYS A 592 -67.12 -10.69 -77.75
N LYS A 593 -68.06 -9.74 -77.86
CA LYS A 593 -68.25 -8.94 -79.09
C LYS A 593 -67.01 -8.13 -79.44
N LEU A 594 -66.35 -7.56 -78.43
CA LEU A 594 -65.12 -6.80 -78.59
C LEU A 594 -63.94 -7.68 -79.05
N ALA A 595 -63.77 -8.86 -78.44
CA ALA A 595 -62.78 -9.84 -78.89
C ALA A 595 -63.05 -10.27 -80.34
N GLN A 596 -64.31 -10.48 -80.72
CA GLN A 596 -64.68 -10.83 -82.09
C GLN A 596 -64.35 -9.70 -83.07
N PHE A 597 -64.72 -8.45 -82.75
CA PHE A 597 -64.34 -7.28 -83.56
C PHE A 597 -62.83 -7.20 -83.81
N LEU A 598 -62.02 -7.42 -82.77
CA LEU A 598 -60.56 -7.41 -82.89
C LEU A 598 -60.07 -8.53 -83.83
N LEU A 599 -60.68 -9.71 -83.77
CA LEU A 599 -60.31 -10.84 -84.65
C LEU A 599 -60.77 -10.66 -86.10
N ASP A 600 -61.96 -10.10 -86.31
CA ASP A 600 -62.51 -9.79 -87.64
C ASP A 600 -61.61 -8.76 -88.37
N ASN A 601 -61.01 -7.85 -87.60
CA ASN A 601 -60.15 -6.77 -88.09
C ASN A 601 -58.65 -7.00 -87.87
N ARG A 602 -58.24 -8.23 -87.54
CA ARG A 602 -56.88 -8.52 -87.05
C ARG A 602 -55.76 -8.11 -88.01
N SER A 603 -55.96 -8.21 -89.33
CA SER A 603 -54.95 -7.82 -90.32
C SER A 603 -54.84 -6.30 -90.45
N GLN A 604 -55.96 -5.59 -90.40
CA GLN A 604 -56.01 -4.14 -90.39
C GLN A 604 -55.43 -3.55 -89.11
N LEU A 605 -55.50 -4.28 -87.99
CA LEU A 605 -55.00 -3.88 -86.68
C LEU A 605 -53.63 -4.47 -86.32
N GLY A 606 -53.06 -5.34 -87.15
CA GLY A 606 -51.75 -5.97 -86.90
C GLY A 606 -51.73 -6.92 -85.69
N ILE A 607 -52.86 -7.54 -85.35
CA ILE A 607 -53.01 -8.40 -84.18
C ILE A 607 -52.37 -9.77 -84.44
N TYR A 608 -51.43 -10.15 -83.57
CA TYR A 608 -50.72 -11.44 -83.61
C TYR A 608 -51.48 -12.53 -82.85
N TYR A 609 -51.90 -12.26 -81.61
CA TYR A 609 -52.76 -13.16 -80.84
C TYR A 609 -53.65 -12.39 -79.86
N LEU A 610 -54.66 -13.08 -79.33
CA LEU A 610 -55.60 -12.51 -78.37
C LEU A 610 -55.91 -13.54 -77.27
N ILE A 611 -56.00 -13.10 -76.01
CA ILE A 611 -56.40 -13.93 -74.86
C ILE A 611 -57.65 -13.31 -74.22
N TRP A 612 -58.66 -14.14 -73.96
CA TRP A 612 -59.89 -13.73 -73.29
C TRP A 612 -60.57 -14.94 -72.63
N GLN A 613 -61.02 -14.78 -71.38
CA GLN A 613 -61.80 -15.78 -70.64
C GLN A 613 -61.12 -17.16 -70.63
N ASP A 614 -59.85 -17.19 -70.22
CA ASP A 614 -59.00 -18.38 -70.14
C ASP A 614 -58.85 -19.17 -71.46
N ARG A 615 -58.95 -18.46 -72.58
CA ARG A 615 -58.71 -19.00 -73.92
C ARG A 615 -57.75 -18.10 -74.66
N ILE A 616 -56.92 -18.70 -75.52
CA ILE A 616 -56.03 -17.99 -76.43
C ILE A 616 -56.44 -18.29 -77.87
N TRP A 617 -56.56 -17.24 -78.67
CA TRP A 617 -56.71 -17.33 -80.11
C TRP A 617 -55.36 -17.13 -80.79
N LEU A 618 -54.97 -18.08 -81.63
CA LEU A 618 -53.79 -17.98 -82.49
C LEU A 618 -54.21 -18.09 -83.97
N PRO A 619 -53.50 -17.43 -84.90
CA PRO A 619 -53.82 -17.49 -86.33
C PRO A 619 -53.86 -18.91 -86.92
N THR A 620 -53.06 -19.82 -86.38
CA THR A 620 -52.92 -21.19 -86.89
C THR A 620 -53.93 -22.18 -86.29
N THR A 621 -54.40 -21.94 -85.06
CA THR A 621 -55.19 -22.93 -84.31
C THR A 621 -56.56 -22.44 -83.88
N GLY A 622 -56.86 -21.15 -84.07
CA GLY A 622 -58.06 -20.53 -83.50
C GLY A 622 -58.05 -20.57 -81.96
N TRP A 623 -59.24 -20.59 -81.35
CA TRP A 623 -59.45 -20.55 -79.90
C TRP A 623 -59.15 -21.89 -79.21
N THR A 624 -58.13 -21.90 -78.37
CA THR A 624 -57.72 -23.06 -77.55
C THR A 624 -57.71 -22.70 -76.05
N PRO A 625 -57.75 -23.68 -75.13
CA PRO A 625 -57.57 -23.42 -73.69
C PRO A 625 -56.25 -22.69 -73.41
N TYR A 626 -56.24 -21.74 -72.48
CA TYR A 626 -55.02 -20.99 -72.11
C TYR A 626 -54.30 -21.63 -70.91
N SER A 627 -54.78 -21.41 -69.68
CA SER A 627 -54.09 -21.87 -68.45
C SER A 627 -54.05 -23.40 -68.34
N GLY A 628 -55.10 -24.09 -68.80
CA GLY A 628 -55.19 -25.55 -68.80
C GLY A 628 -54.42 -26.26 -69.92
N SER A 629 -53.74 -25.54 -70.81
CA SER A 629 -53.04 -26.14 -71.95
C SER A 629 -51.70 -26.80 -71.60
N GLY A 630 -51.14 -26.50 -70.42
CA GLY A 630 -49.77 -26.88 -70.04
C GLY A 630 -48.66 -26.16 -70.83
N LYS A 631 -49.01 -25.39 -71.88
CA LYS A 631 -48.07 -24.68 -72.76
C LYS A 631 -47.78 -23.25 -72.31
N TYR A 632 -48.78 -22.59 -71.72
CA TYR A 632 -48.71 -21.21 -71.26
C TYR A 632 -49.01 -21.19 -69.77
N GLY A 633 -47.99 -21.10 -68.89
CA GLY A 633 -48.30 -21.17 -67.46
C GLY A 633 -47.20 -21.51 -66.48
N ASN A 634 -46.01 -21.97 -66.90
CA ASN A 634 -44.93 -22.30 -65.94
C ASN A 634 -44.48 -21.11 -65.07
N GLN A 635 -44.84 -19.88 -65.46
CA GLN A 635 -44.59 -18.64 -64.72
C GLN A 635 -45.59 -18.40 -63.56
N PHE A 636 -46.74 -19.08 -63.56
CA PHE A 636 -47.84 -18.85 -62.60
C PHE A 636 -48.27 -20.13 -61.86
N THR A 637 -47.45 -21.19 -61.88
CA THR A 637 -47.74 -22.47 -61.23
C THR A 637 -48.14 -22.28 -59.77
N GLY A 638 -49.40 -22.65 -59.44
CA GLY A 638 -49.96 -22.55 -58.09
C GLY A 638 -50.54 -21.17 -57.71
N ASN A 639 -50.60 -20.20 -58.63
CA ASN A 639 -51.02 -18.82 -58.35
C ASN A 639 -51.92 -18.20 -59.45
N TRP A 640 -52.78 -19.02 -60.06
CA TRP A 640 -53.78 -18.56 -61.04
C TRP A 640 -54.89 -17.74 -60.37
N ASN A 641 -55.27 -16.63 -60.99
CA ASN A 641 -56.37 -15.76 -60.58
C ASN A 641 -57.07 -15.17 -61.81
N ASP A 642 -58.18 -14.46 -61.60
CA ASP A 642 -58.99 -13.86 -62.67
C ASP A 642 -58.13 -13.00 -63.64
N THR A 643 -57.13 -12.28 -63.14
CA THR A 643 -56.22 -11.48 -63.98
C THR A 643 -55.24 -12.33 -64.77
N THR A 644 -54.56 -13.30 -64.14
CA THR A 644 -53.57 -14.13 -64.85
C THR A 644 -54.22 -15.10 -65.85
N MET A 645 -55.48 -15.47 -65.61
CA MET A 645 -56.31 -16.24 -66.55
C MET A 645 -57.01 -15.34 -67.60
N HIS A 646 -56.81 -14.02 -67.56
CA HIS A 646 -57.41 -13.07 -68.49
C HIS A 646 -58.95 -13.14 -68.50
N MET A 647 -59.54 -13.36 -67.33
CA MET A 647 -60.99 -13.35 -67.11
C MET A 647 -61.52 -11.92 -66.98
N ASP A 648 -60.69 -11.00 -66.51
CA ASP A 648 -61.05 -9.59 -66.25
C ASP A 648 -60.66 -8.61 -67.37
N HIS A 649 -59.87 -9.05 -68.36
CA HIS A 649 -59.45 -8.23 -69.48
C HIS A 649 -59.21 -9.03 -70.75
N ILE A 650 -59.38 -8.36 -71.89
CA ILE A 650 -58.92 -8.89 -73.19
C ILE A 650 -57.46 -8.47 -73.37
N HIS A 651 -56.55 -9.42 -73.53
CA HIS A 651 -55.17 -9.14 -73.89
C HIS A 651 -54.98 -9.30 -75.39
N VAL A 652 -54.45 -8.26 -76.02
CA VAL A 652 -54.14 -8.23 -77.45
C VAL A 652 -52.65 -8.03 -77.59
N GLU A 653 -51.95 -8.93 -78.27
CA GLU A 653 -50.57 -8.70 -78.70
C GLU A 653 -50.53 -8.48 -80.22
N VAL A 654 -49.81 -7.44 -80.64
CA VAL A 654 -49.63 -7.08 -82.05
C VAL A 654 -48.25 -7.47 -82.57
N TYR A 655 -48.09 -7.56 -83.89
CA TYR A 655 -46.77 -7.76 -84.52
C TYR A 655 -45.82 -6.59 -84.26
N GLY A 656 -46.36 -5.36 -84.28
CA GLY A 656 -45.69 -4.12 -83.89
C GLY A 656 -45.91 -3.01 -84.92
N ASN A 657 -45.65 -3.30 -86.19
CA ASN A 657 -45.88 -2.37 -87.29
C ASN A 657 -46.18 -3.12 -88.60
N SER A 658 -47.15 -4.03 -88.56
CA SER A 658 -47.54 -4.90 -89.68
C SER A 658 -49.02 -4.74 -90.06
N ALA A 659 -49.75 -3.84 -89.42
CA ALA A 659 -51.12 -3.51 -89.80
C ALA A 659 -51.21 -3.05 -91.26
N THR A 660 -52.18 -3.60 -92.01
CA THR A 660 -52.41 -3.22 -93.42
C THR A 660 -53.13 -1.88 -93.59
N GLY A 661 -53.83 -1.40 -92.55
CA GLY A 661 -54.37 -0.03 -92.50
C GLY A 661 -55.65 0.27 -93.33
N GLY A 662 -56.61 -0.66 -93.42
CA GLY A 662 -57.89 -0.47 -94.14
C GLY A 662 -59.10 -0.11 -93.27
N PRO A 663 -60.30 0.07 -93.89
CA PRO A 663 -61.56 0.25 -93.16
C PRO A 663 -61.82 -0.91 -92.19
N LEU A 664 -62.33 -0.58 -91.00
CA LEU A 664 -62.64 -1.57 -89.97
C LEU A 664 -64.11 -1.99 -90.06
N ASP A 665 -64.36 -3.30 -89.98
CA ASP A 665 -65.69 -3.87 -89.85
C ASP A 665 -66.15 -3.80 -88.38
N TYR A 666 -67.07 -2.89 -88.10
CA TYR A 666 -67.67 -2.73 -86.77
C TYR A 666 -68.90 -3.61 -86.55
N GLY A 667 -69.24 -4.52 -87.47
CA GLY A 667 -70.43 -5.36 -87.41
C GLY A 667 -70.58 -6.10 -86.08
N ALA A 668 -69.49 -6.66 -85.55
CA ALA A 668 -69.47 -7.35 -84.25
C ALA A 668 -69.80 -6.45 -83.04
N LEU A 669 -69.55 -5.13 -83.13
CA LEU A 669 -69.84 -4.17 -82.06
C LEU A 669 -71.25 -3.55 -82.16
N ARG A 670 -71.96 -3.72 -83.28
CA ARG A 670 -73.32 -3.20 -83.43
C ARG A 670 -74.28 -4.02 -82.54
N THR A 671 -75.08 -3.34 -81.73
CA THR A 671 -76.26 -3.94 -81.08
C THR A 671 -77.34 -4.09 -82.15
N ARG A 672 -77.89 -5.30 -82.31
CA ARG A 672 -79.29 -5.41 -82.72
C ARG A 672 -80.16 -5.11 -81.51
#